data_AF-A0A9P6QTG8-F1
#
_entry.id   AF-A0A9P6QTG8-F1
#
_cell.length_a   1.000
_cell.length_b   1.000
_cell.length_c   1.000
_cell.angle_alpha   90.00
_cell.angle_beta   90.00
_cell.angle_gamma   90.00
#
_symmetry.space_group_name_H-M   'P 1'
#
loop_
_entity.id
_entity.type
_entity.pdbx_description
1 polymer ?
#
loop_
_entity_poly.entity_id
_entity_poly.type
_entity_poly.pdbx_seq_one_letter_code
_entity_poly.pdbx_strand_id
1 'polypeptide(L)'
;MEGVLQSDGDLYVSAYRLINASILHGKGQVFLEGEEIENNKEGWNEKYKIFKLAQNDVLKQGSVLIVGDTVSIGAHSRPDAFLKNSDGTIFAHNHLEIGTKTVENLKHGVFYSGGTLTIGGELDAQFKVQGVSEHVFNHGSTIDALGDLVINAKTLLNANGEFKIKEQVIEEREIHECQDHHTNQRYDGSQIGWHGDVGGLYRVHSSGVEFFCFTNYNFTRRVSTTVVTHSEPGKIQAGGAIRLSGVVTNDKSRMIAGGTLSDLEGGAAQINNVDANGQRITTDQGTSQWSDREWRGGFKRYFQRHRSQHVPYEPAPVVEHDNLNVAVYQQHTAVDHQAPSTALVHTSALTSSSPFLNSSLQHFQLDPAQPYLIQTDPRFTRNSDTISSNFLLNLLNLDPQRIPKRLGDGFYEQQLIRDQIIGLTGHYYLSGYRNPITEFKALMHRGANWAKQHHLTPGIEPTPQQIAALTASPVWLVNQRVKLPDGSEQTVMMPKVYLAQSDISPVPLSGSLISANAIELHSDRPFKNAGTILSNGKINLNAHNIDNQRGAIVSLDTLSMQASDDIDSRAGQLFASKKITLKAGQDIHLQSQTQTTHAISGSQTALDGITQVQAEQLEAYAESDMHLAATQIKVNENATLEARGDLTLGTATVGAQHQLTWDARNRLSVSRKTEVGSLIQTGGALELKAGRDIHAVGTHVNVGAALSIKADRDINVEAAYEETDFEESHYTESSNFFSSSSELTHNKLYRKQALSTTFSGDTVKMEAGHDLSVTGSNIIGMRAVGLYADHGIQLNAAQQIEKESHYSVKERSGLLDSGSLGFAIGKRQQKDEFEGESTPHIGTVIGSVSGDIQAIVGREYHQSGSQLVAPEGNIEGKALKGTVVPVYEQGRRWQHNEFHQSGLTVSVSAPVIAAAQTGQQMLQASTQVSDARMHALAAGASALAAKNAYDAIQADPKAAGGVTVSAMIGESHQEFEQTQLSSTA
;
A
#
# COMPACT_ATOMS: atom_id res chain seq x y z
N MET A 1 39.43 -8.48 42.00
CA MET A 1 40.88 -8.58 41.67
C MET A 1 41.26 -7.34 40.88
N GLU A 2 42.15 -6.50 41.42
CA GLU A 2 42.57 -5.23 40.81
C GLU A 2 43.87 -5.35 39.98
N GLY A 3 44.59 -6.48 40.09
CA GLY A 3 45.84 -6.76 39.36
C GLY A 3 45.65 -7.69 38.15
N VAL A 4 46.68 -7.75 37.29
CA VAL A 4 46.72 -8.68 36.15
C VAL A 4 47.02 -10.09 36.64
N LEU A 5 46.17 -11.05 36.26
CA LEU A 5 46.38 -12.47 36.51
C LEU A 5 46.74 -13.16 35.20
N GLN A 6 47.93 -13.76 35.14
CA GLN A 6 48.44 -14.40 33.93
C GLN A 6 48.93 -15.82 34.23
N SER A 7 48.50 -16.80 33.44
CA SER A 7 48.99 -18.18 33.47
C SER A 7 49.52 -18.61 32.10
N ASP A 8 50.65 -19.32 32.07
CA ASP A 8 51.19 -19.95 30.87
C ASP A 8 50.55 -21.33 30.57
N GLY A 9 49.71 -21.84 31.48
CA GLY A 9 48.91 -23.06 31.32
C GLY A 9 47.43 -22.79 31.64
N ASP A 10 46.74 -23.79 32.19
CA ASP A 10 45.35 -23.61 32.64
C ASP A 10 45.28 -22.60 33.80
N LEU A 11 44.16 -21.86 33.87
CA LEU A 11 43.86 -20.88 34.91
C LEU A 11 42.51 -21.23 35.52
N TYR A 12 42.54 -21.73 36.76
CA TYR A 12 41.34 -22.00 37.55
C TYR A 12 41.21 -20.96 38.65
N VAL A 13 40.11 -20.20 38.66
CA VAL A 13 39.79 -19.26 39.74
C VAL A 13 38.41 -19.58 40.29
N SER A 14 38.35 -19.90 41.58
CA SER A 14 37.10 -20.14 42.28
C SER A 14 36.98 -19.24 43.50
N ALA A 15 35.85 -18.55 43.65
CA ALA A 15 35.51 -17.77 44.83
C ALA A 15 34.00 -17.55 44.94
N TYR A 16 33.48 -17.30 46.14
CA TYR A 16 32.06 -16.97 46.32
C TYR A 16 31.61 -15.79 45.44
N ARG A 17 32.36 -14.68 45.45
CA ARG A 17 32.11 -13.52 44.58
C ARG A 17 33.38 -13.16 43.81
N LEU A 18 33.32 -13.24 42.49
CA LEU A 18 34.41 -12.93 41.57
C LEU A 18 34.16 -11.59 40.87
N ILE A 19 34.89 -10.56 41.27
CA ILE A 19 34.87 -9.25 40.59
C ILE A 19 36.17 -9.09 39.83
N ASN A 20 36.11 -9.10 38.50
CA ASN A 20 37.25 -8.76 37.67
C ASN A 20 37.29 -7.26 37.41
N ALA A 21 38.33 -6.59 37.90
CA ALA A 21 38.56 -5.15 37.70
C ALA A 21 39.79 -4.86 36.81
N SER A 22 40.43 -5.89 36.26
CA SER A 22 41.66 -5.80 35.45
C SER A 22 41.73 -6.93 34.40
N ILE A 23 42.92 -7.25 33.89
CA ILE A 23 43.12 -8.29 32.87
C ILE A 23 43.36 -9.66 33.53
N LEU A 24 42.60 -10.66 33.08
CA LEU A 24 42.84 -12.08 33.36
C LEU A 24 43.27 -12.76 32.04
N HIS A 25 44.34 -13.53 32.05
CA HIS A 25 44.95 -14.12 30.86
C HIS A 25 45.41 -15.55 31.19
N GLY A 26 44.97 -16.54 30.43
CA GLY A 26 45.47 -17.91 30.53
C GLY A 26 45.84 -18.42 29.14
N LYS A 27 47.07 -18.92 28.97
CA LYS A 27 47.48 -19.59 27.73
C LYS A 27 46.88 -20.99 27.59
N GLY A 28 46.27 -21.57 28.63
CA GLY A 28 45.52 -22.84 28.66
C GLY A 28 44.00 -22.64 28.74
N GLN A 29 43.28 -23.58 29.34
CA GLN A 29 41.85 -23.42 29.65
C GLN A 29 41.67 -22.40 30.78
N VAL A 30 40.66 -21.53 30.67
CA VAL A 30 40.30 -20.59 31.73
C VAL A 30 38.97 -21.03 32.33
N PHE A 31 38.98 -21.43 33.59
CA PHE A 31 37.79 -21.84 34.33
C PHE A 31 37.55 -20.90 35.49
N LEU A 32 36.42 -20.20 35.45
CA LEU A 32 35.99 -19.30 36.51
C LEU A 32 34.70 -19.82 37.13
N GLU A 33 34.73 -19.98 38.45
CA GLU A 33 33.60 -20.47 39.22
C GLU A 33 33.33 -19.58 40.42
N GLY A 34 32.08 -19.18 40.60
CA GLY A 34 31.67 -18.41 41.75
C GLY A 34 30.18 -18.18 41.78
N GLU A 35 29.60 -17.72 42.88
CA GLU A 35 28.17 -17.48 42.98
C GLU A 35 27.71 -16.24 42.22
N GLU A 36 28.54 -15.19 42.26
CA GLU A 36 28.39 -13.95 41.52
C GLU A 36 29.67 -13.65 40.75
N ILE A 37 29.58 -13.41 39.44
CA ILE A 37 30.75 -13.07 38.62
C ILE A 37 30.52 -11.78 37.82
N GLU A 38 31.15 -10.70 38.26
CA GLU A 38 31.12 -9.40 37.61
C GLU A 38 32.40 -9.17 36.80
N ASN A 39 32.27 -8.83 35.52
CA ASN A 39 33.40 -8.43 34.68
C ASN A 39 33.29 -6.92 34.41
N ASN A 40 34.13 -6.13 35.08
CA ASN A 40 34.05 -4.66 35.10
C ASN A 40 35.15 -3.98 34.25
N LYS A 41 36.07 -4.72 33.63
CA LYS A 41 37.13 -4.18 32.75
C LYS A 41 37.68 -5.24 31.78
N GLU A 42 38.34 -4.81 30.69
CA GLU A 42 38.91 -5.67 29.61
C GLU A 42 39.43 -7.00 30.17
N GLY A 43 38.75 -8.09 29.83
CA GLY A 43 38.90 -9.33 30.55
C GLY A 43 38.52 -10.52 29.70
N TRP A 44 39.45 -10.98 28.85
CA TRP A 44 40.14 -12.28 28.93
C TRP A 44 40.82 -12.60 27.60
N ASN A 45 42.03 -13.16 27.64
CA ASN A 45 42.89 -13.31 26.45
C ASN A 45 43.40 -14.77 26.28
N GLU A 46 42.93 -15.38 25.20
CA GLU A 46 43.49 -16.41 24.30
C GLU A 46 44.41 -17.56 24.76
N LYS A 47 43.95 -18.80 24.47
CA LYS A 47 44.39 -19.68 23.35
C LYS A 47 43.47 -20.93 23.28
N TYR A 48 42.68 -21.18 24.34
CA TYR A 48 41.82 -22.36 24.48
C TYR A 48 40.47 -22.03 25.16
N LYS A 49 39.71 -23.05 25.56
CA LYS A 49 38.33 -22.98 26.05
C LYS A 49 38.19 -22.11 27.31
N ILE A 50 37.19 -21.25 27.32
CA ILE A 50 36.80 -20.43 28.48
C ILE A 50 35.48 -20.98 29.02
N PHE A 51 35.46 -21.27 30.32
CA PHE A 51 34.29 -21.73 31.05
C PHE A 51 34.02 -20.77 32.20
N LYS A 52 32.83 -20.17 32.21
CA LYS A 52 32.38 -19.26 33.27
C LYS A 52 31.11 -19.82 33.87
N LEU A 53 31.22 -20.35 35.09
CA LEU A 53 30.12 -20.96 35.81
C LEU A 53 29.73 -20.09 37.02
N ALA A 54 28.55 -19.47 36.97
CA ALA A 54 27.95 -18.87 38.15
C ALA A 54 27.18 -19.95 38.93
N GLN A 55 27.48 -20.18 40.21
CA GLN A 55 26.74 -21.16 41.01
C GLN A 55 25.33 -20.66 41.36
N ASN A 56 25.14 -19.36 41.65
CA ASN A 56 23.85 -18.87 42.13
C ASN A 56 23.13 -17.87 41.21
N ASP A 57 23.62 -16.66 40.86
CA ASP A 57 22.64 -15.67 40.34
C ASP A 57 23.04 -14.71 39.21
N VAL A 58 24.26 -14.12 39.17
CA VAL A 58 24.48 -12.90 38.36
C VAL A 58 25.80 -12.88 37.59
N LEU A 59 25.69 -12.77 36.26
CA LEU A 59 26.79 -12.42 35.35
C LEU A 59 26.56 -11.02 34.76
N LYS A 60 27.19 -9.99 35.32
CA LYS A 60 27.13 -8.61 34.79
C LYS A 60 28.38 -8.28 33.98
N GLN A 61 28.17 -7.70 32.80
CA GLN A 61 29.23 -7.11 31.97
C GLN A 61 28.82 -5.68 31.59
N GLY A 62 29.71 -4.71 31.84
CA GLY A 62 29.65 -3.36 31.25
C GLY A 62 30.32 -3.33 29.87
N SER A 63 30.90 -2.20 29.46
CA SER A 63 31.73 -2.04 28.26
C SER A 63 33.02 -2.89 28.34
N VAL A 64 32.89 -4.21 28.26
CA VAL A 64 33.89 -5.20 28.64
C VAL A 64 33.94 -6.32 27.59
N LEU A 65 35.15 -6.83 27.35
CA LEU A 65 35.44 -7.80 26.30
C LEU A 65 35.80 -9.17 26.88
N ILE A 66 35.15 -10.24 26.40
CA ILE A 66 35.52 -11.66 26.60
C ILE A 66 35.83 -12.27 25.23
N VAL A 67 37.02 -12.88 25.07
CA VAL A 67 37.45 -13.53 23.82
C VAL A 67 38.02 -14.91 24.10
N GLY A 68 37.51 -15.93 23.41
CA GLY A 68 38.04 -17.31 23.47
C GLY A 68 37.83 -18.09 22.17
N ASP A 69 38.35 -19.31 22.09
CA ASP A 69 38.06 -20.21 20.95
C ASP A 69 36.67 -20.84 21.08
N THR A 70 36.45 -21.49 22.22
CA THR A 70 35.13 -21.87 22.74
C THR A 70 34.88 -21.08 24.00
N VAL A 71 33.71 -20.44 24.12
CA VAL A 71 33.29 -19.69 25.30
C VAL A 71 31.99 -20.30 25.79
N SER A 72 31.98 -20.88 27.00
CA SER A 72 30.76 -21.36 27.64
C SER A 72 30.49 -20.55 28.90
N ILE A 73 29.28 -20.02 29.00
CA ILE A 73 28.84 -19.15 30.08
C ILE A 73 27.50 -19.67 30.59
N GLY A 74 27.40 -19.94 31.88
CA GLY A 74 26.14 -20.43 32.41
C GLY A 74 26.11 -20.60 33.92
N ALA A 75 25.01 -21.16 34.40
CA ALA A 75 24.82 -21.55 35.79
C ALA A 75 24.34 -23.00 35.87
N HIS A 76 24.63 -23.65 37.01
CA HIS A 76 24.24 -25.05 37.24
C HIS A 76 22.88 -25.09 37.98
N SER A 77 21.83 -25.54 37.30
CA SER A 77 20.56 -26.01 37.91
C SER A 77 19.90 -25.10 38.96
N ARG A 78 19.76 -23.79 38.68
CA ARG A 78 19.00 -22.82 39.49
C ARG A 78 17.88 -22.16 38.68
N PRO A 79 16.70 -21.91 39.26
CA PRO A 79 15.56 -21.29 38.56
C PRO A 79 15.78 -19.80 38.24
N ASP A 80 16.66 -19.09 38.96
CA ASP A 80 16.85 -17.63 38.85
C ASP A 80 18.14 -17.20 38.12
N ALA A 81 18.85 -18.15 37.49
CA ALA A 81 20.13 -17.89 36.84
C ALA A 81 20.06 -16.84 35.71
N PHE A 82 20.89 -15.80 35.77
CA PHE A 82 20.81 -14.65 34.87
C PHE A 82 22.16 -14.19 34.27
N LEU A 83 22.18 -13.95 32.95
CA LEU A 83 23.28 -13.31 32.23
C LEU A 83 22.86 -11.93 31.72
N LYS A 84 23.62 -10.89 32.06
CA LYS A 84 23.49 -9.53 31.54
C LYS A 84 24.75 -9.06 30.84
N ASN A 85 24.61 -8.78 29.56
CA ASN A 85 25.56 -8.05 28.77
C ASN A 85 25.01 -6.67 28.44
N SER A 86 25.67 -5.62 28.92
CA SER A 86 25.26 -4.24 28.69
C SER A 86 26.44 -3.48 28.10
N ASP A 87 26.42 -3.26 26.79
CA ASP A 87 27.49 -2.58 26.02
C ASP A 87 28.83 -3.36 25.96
N GLY A 88 28.84 -4.63 26.38
CA GLY A 88 30.00 -5.52 26.31
C GLY A 88 30.01 -6.43 25.08
N THR A 89 31.16 -7.05 24.82
CA THR A 89 31.36 -7.99 23.71
C THR A 89 31.80 -9.35 24.25
N ILE A 90 31.04 -10.39 23.94
CA ILE A 90 31.41 -11.79 24.17
C ILE A 90 31.65 -12.43 22.81
N PHE A 91 32.89 -12.84 22.56
CA PHE A 91 33.32 -13.36 21.28
C PHE A 91 33.93 -14.76 21.44
N ALA A 92 33.42 -15.70 20.66
CA ALA A 92 34.04 -17.00 20.44
C ALA A 92 34.52 -17.12 18.99
N HIS A 93 35.72 -17.66 18.77
CA HIS A 93 36.20 -17.93 17.41
C HIS A 93 35.42 -19.08 16.75
N ASN A 94 34.90 -20.04 17.54
CA ASN A 94 34.26 -21.24 17.01
C ASN A 94 32.92 -21.58 17.69
N HIS A 95 32.86 -21.62 19.02
CA HIS A 95 31.62 -22.01 19.72
C HIS A 95 31.32 -21.09 20.90
N LEU A 96 30.11 -20.52 20.93
CA LEU A 96 29.58 -19.78 22.07
C LEU A 96 28.39 -20.52 22.65
N GLU A 97 28.48 -20.91 23.92
CA GLU A 97 27.47 -21.69 24.64
C GLU A 97 26.96 -20.85 25.82
N ILE A 98 25.68 -20.51 25.85
CA ILE A 98 25.05 -19.72 26.91
C ILE A 98 23.93 -20.54 27.57
N GLY A 99 24.16 -21.03 28.78
CA GLY A 99 23.21 -21.84 29.54
C GLY A 99 22.70 -21.11 30.78
N THR A 100 21.66 -20.28 30.64
CA THR A 100 21.03 -19.55 31.75
C THR A 100 19.52 -19.42 31.59
N LYS A 101 18.81 -19.22 32.71
CA LYS A 101 17.35 -19.04 32.71
C LYS A 101 16.90 -17.72 32.11
N THR A 102 17.66 -16.66 32.31
CA THR A 102 17.41 -15.36 31.67
C THR A 102 18.70 -14.83 31.03
N VAL A 103 18.59 -14.32 29.81
CA VAL A 103 19.67 -13.67 29.06
C VAL A 103 19.22 -12.27 28.67
N GLU A 104 19.96 -11.23 29.07
CA GLU A 104 19.77 -9.84 28.66
C GLU A 104 21.00 -9.35 27.90
N ASN A 105 20.81 -9.00 26.63
CA ASN A 105 21.79 -8.30 25.80
C ASN A 105 21.24 -6.90 25.49
N LEU A 106 21.86 -5.87 26.07
CA LEU A 106 21.36 -4.49 26.10
C LEU A 106 22.44 -3.49 25.66
N LYS A 107 22.02 -2.26 25.33
CA LYS A 107 22.89 -1.10 25.10
C LYS A 107 24.04 -1.42 24.12
N HIS A 108 23.73 -1.89 22.91
CA HIS A 108 24.72 -2.26 21.88
C HIS A 108 25.62 -3.47 22.21
N GLY A 109 25.32 -4.22 23.27
CA GLY A 109 26.03 -5.45 23.60
C GLY A 109 26.07 -6.46 22.43
N VAL A 110 27.17 -7.21 22.34
CA VAL A 110 27.44 -8.18 21.26
C VAL A 110 27.70 -9.57 21.81
N PHE A 111 26.95 -10.55 21.32
CA PHE A 111 27.30 -11.97 21.37
C PHE A 111 27.71 -12.41 19.97
N TYR A 112 28.93 -12.89 19.82
CA TYR A 112 29.48 -13.28 18.53
C TYR A 112 30.10 -14.68 18.59
N SER A 113 29.83 -15.49 17.56
CA SER A 113 30.55 -16.75 17.31
C SER A 113 31.02 -16.84 15.86
N GLY A 114 32.31 -17.16 15.65
CA GLY A 114 32.84 -17.49 14.34
C GLY A 114 32.39 -18.87 13.81
N GLY A 115 31.73 -19.67 14.64
CA GLY A 115 31.06 -20.91 14.25
C GLY A 115 29.64 -20.94 14.80
N THR A 116 29.34 -21.82 15.75
CA THR A 116 27.98 -21.98 16.29
C THR A 116 27.74 -21.15 17.56
N LEU A 117 26.50 -20.70 17.77
CA LEU A 117 26.05 -20.03 18.98
C LEU A 117 24.80 -20.74 19.52
N THR A 118 24.82 -21.17 20.77
CA THR A 118 23.70 -21.86 21.43
C THR A 118 23.28 -21.11 22.68
N ILE A 119 21.98 -20.84 22.85
CA ILE A 119 21.37 -20.28 24.05
C ILE A 119 20.30 -21.24 24.57
N GLY A 120 20.31 -21.55 25.86
CA GLY A 120 19.33 -22.43 26.50
C GLY A 120 19.38 -22.33 28.01
N GLY A 121 18.77 -23.29 28.72
CA GLY A 121 18.46 -23.15 30.14
C GLY A 121 19.63 -23.26 31.11
N GLU A 122 20.59 -24.15 30.84
CA GLU A 122 21.75 -24.41 31.70
C GLU A 122 22.90 -25.06 30.90
N LEU A 123 24.06 -25.22 31.53
CA LEU A 123 25.19 -25.97 30.97
C LEU A 123 25.27 -27.37 31.60
N ASP A 124 25.51 -28.39 30.78
CA ASP A 124 25.80 -29.76 31.23
C ASP A 124 27.22 -29.91 31.80
N ALA A 125 27.59 -31.12 32.22
CA ALA A 125 28.92 -31.42 32.75
C ALA A 125 30.06 -31.27 31.72
N GLN A 126 29.73 -31.17 30.43
CA GLN A 126 30.65 -30.95 29.31
C GLN A 126 30.64 -29.48 28.84
N PHE A 127 29.93 -28.60 29.55
CA PHE A 127 29.74 -27.19 29.23
C PHE A 127 29.03 -26.94 27.90
N LYS A 128 28.11 -27.83 27.54
CA LYS A 128 27.17 -27.69 26.44
C LYS A 128 25.82 -27.25 26.96
N VAL A 129 25.13 -26.44 26.18
CA VAL A 129 23.80 -25.95 26.55
C VAL A 129 22.78 -27.09 26.53
N GLN A 130 21.97 -27.16 27.58
CA GLN A 130 20.78 -28.01 27.66
C GLN A 130 19.59 -27.25 28.27
N GLY A 131 18.40 -27.83 28.15
CA GLY A 131 17.17 -27.27 28.71
C GLY A 131 16.71 -25.96 28.02
N VAL A 132 15.62 -25.40 28.54
CA VAL A 132 14.95 -24.22 28.00
C VAL A 132 15.23 -23.01 28.89
N SER A 133 15.65 -21.89 28.27
CA SER A 133 15.75 -20.58 28.92
C SER A 133 14.33 -20.01 29.12
N GLU A 134 14.06 -19.34 30.23
CA GLU A 134 12.77 -18.65 30.41
C GLU A 134 12.67 -17.44 29.48
N HIS A 135 13.72 -16.62 29.45
CA HIS A 135 13.72 -15.36 28.71
C HIS A 135 15.05 -15.06 28.03
N VAL A 136 14.98 -14.68 26.75
CA VAL A 136 16.11 -14.12 26.01
C VAL A 136 15.70 -12.75 25.48
N PHE A 137 16.34 -11.70 25.97
CA PHE A 137 16.10 -10.30 25.60
C PHE A 137 17.31 -9.78 24.82
N ASN A 138 17.09 -9.36 23.58
CA ASN A 138 18.07 -8.66 22.76
C ASN A 138 17.50 -7.29 22.38
N HIS A 139 17.99 -6.24 23.02
CA HIS A 139 17.39 -4.90 22.96
C HIS A 139 18.40 -3.87 22.45
N GLY A 140 18.28 -3.47 21.19
CA GLY A 140 19.26 -2.60 20.52
C GLY A 140 20.68 -3.17 20.46
N SER A 141 20.76 -4.51 20.49
CA SER A 141 21.99 -5.28 20.65
C SER A 141 22.12 -6.34 19.55
N THR A 142 23.28 -7.00 19.47
CA THR A 142 23.60 -7.96 18.41
C THR A 142 23.88 -9.36 18.96
N ILE A 143 23.24 -10.36 18.36
CA ILE A 143 23.57 -11.79 18.47
C ILE A 143 23.93 -12.26 17.05
N ASP A 144 25.18 -12.64 16.80
CA ASP A 144 25.70 -12.97 15.47
C ASP A 144 26.49 -14.29 15.50
N ALA A 145 26.13 -15.23 14.63
CA ALA A 145 26.88 -16.45 14.39
C ALA A 145 27.28 -16.54 12.92
N LEU A 146 28.53 -16.85 12.59
CA LEU A 146 28.88 -17.16 11.19
C LEU A 146 28.35 -18.53 10.74
N GLY A 147 28.18 -19.47 11.68
CA GLY A 147 27.54 -20.77 11.47
C GLY A 147 26.10 -20.78 11.97
N ASP A 148 25.68 -21.90 12.59
CA ASP A 148 24.32 -22.08 13.08
C ASP A 148 24.09 -21.36 14.43
N LEU A 149 22.87 -20.84 14.61
CA LEU A 149 22.39 -20.23 15.84
C LEU A 149 21.19 -21.04 16.38
N VAL A 150 21.23 -21.38 17.66
CA VAL A 150 20.15 -22.07 18.36
C VAL A 150 19.75 -21.26 19.58
N ILE A 151 18.46 -20.93 19.70
CA ILE A 151 17.90 -20.26 20.88
C ILE A 151 16.70 -21.07 21.38
N ASN A 152 16.93 -21.85 22.44
CA ASN A 152 15.90 -22.61 23.12
C ASN A 152 15.36 -21.80 24.31
N ALA A 153 14.30 -21.03 24.08
CA ALA A 153 13.70 -20.17 25.09
C ALA A 153 12.17 -20.35 25.14
N LYS A 154 11.55 -20.00 26.27
CA LYS A 154 10.08 -19.85 26.34
C LYS A 154 9.64 -18.51 25.76
N THR A 155 10.42 -17.45 25.97
CA THR A 155 10.21 -16.15 25.36
C THR A 155 11.53 -15.61 24.81
N LEU A 156 11.54 -15.27 23.53
CA LEU A 156 12.60 -14.52 22.86
C LEU A 156 12.04 -13.18 22.42
N LEU A 157 12.63 -12.08 22.87
CA LEU A 157 12.28 -10.74 22.42
C LEU A 157 13.51 -10.08 21.80
N ASN A 158 13.44 -9.85 20.51
CA ASN A 158 14.37 -9.02 19.75
C ASN A 158 13.72 -7.66 19.53
N ALA A 159 14.15 -6.65 20.28
CA ALA A 159 13.50 -5.35 20.34
C ALA A 159 14.45 -4.20 19.95
N ASN A 160 13.85 -3.14 19.43
CA ASN A 160 14.56 -1.92 19.10
C ASN A 160 14.95 -1.18 20.40
N GLY A 161 16.24 -0.86 20.50
CA GLY A 161 16.90 -0.09 21.55
C GLY A 161 16.18 1.19 21.91
N GLU A 162 16.00 1.99 20.87
CA GLU A 162 15.44 3.32 20.93
C GLU A 162 14.86 3.64 19.55
N PHE A 163 13.55 3.88 19.48
CA PHE A 163 12.86 4.21 18.23
C PHE A 163 12.11 5.53 18.40
N LYS A 164 12.48 6.55 17.60
CA LYS A 164 11.87 7.88 17.64
C LYS A 164 11.42 8.30 16.27
N ILE A 165 10.18 8.78 16.19
CA ILE A 165 9.57 9.31 14.98
C ILE A 165 9.21 10.78 15.16
N LYS A 166 9.11 11.51 14.06
CA LYS A 166 8.48 12.84 14.02
C LYS A 166 7.64 12.96 12.77
N GLU A 167 6.67 13.86 12.81
CA GLU A 167 5.99 14.31 11.61
C GLU A 167 6.86 15.34 10.87
N GLN A 168 7.02 15.17 9.56
CA GLN A 168 7.76 16.07 8.69
C GLN A 168 6.87 16.52 7.55
N VAL A 169 6.78 17.83 7.34
CA VAL A 169 6.12 18.43 6.17
C VAL A 169 7.01 18.22 4.96
N ILE A 170 6.45 17.63 3.92
CA ILE A 170 7.15 17.38 2.65
C ILE A 170 6.61 18.27 1.53
N GLU A 171 5.37 18.73 1.63
CA GLU A 171 4.77 19.67 0.69
C GLU A 171 3.87 20.65 1.46
N GLU A 172 3.95 21.93 1.11
CA GLU A 172 3.02 22.96 1.56
C GLU A 172 2.81 23.92 0.40
N ARG A 173 1.55 24.09 -0.03
CA ARG A 173 1.22 24.98 -1.15
C ARG A 173 -0.15 25.60 -0.99
N GLU A 174 -0.28 26.83 -1.49
CA GLU A 174 -1.57 27.50 -1.60
C GLU A 174 -2.31 27.02 -2.85
N ILE A 175 -3.60 26.74 -2.70
CA ILE A 175 -4.49 26.26 -3.76
C ILE A 175 -5.69 27.20 -3.83
N HIS A 176 -6.04 27.56 -5.08
CA HIS A 176 -7.25 28.29 -5.42
C HIS A 176 -8.12 27.42 -6.33
N GLU A 177 -9.32 27.09 -5.88
CA GLU A 177 -10.33 26.38 -6.67
C GLU A 177 -11.63 27.18 -6.76
N CYS A 178 -12.34 27.05 -7.87
CA CYS A 178 -13.67 27.61 -8.07
C CYS A 178 -14.65 26.52 -8.46
N GLN A 179 -15.80 26.49 -7.78
CA GLN A 179 -16.92 25.62 -8.12
C GLN A 179 -18.05 26.43 -8.73
N ASP A 180 -18.53 26.01 -9.90
CA ASP A 180 -19.69 26.62 -10.57
C ASP A 180 -20.99 26.29 -9.83
N HIS A 181 -21.89 27.26 -9.75
CA HIS A 181 -23.21 27.09 -9.13
C HIS A 181 -24.03 26.01 -9.83
N HIS A 182 -24.87 25.29 -9.08
CA HIS A 182 -25.70 24.16 -9.57
C HIS A 182 -24.91 22.90 -9.96
N THR A 183 -23.58 22.91 -9.87
CA THR A 183 -22.75 21.75 -10.22
C THR A 183 -21.80 21.38 -9.08
N ASN A 184 -21.35 20.14 -9.07
CA ASN A 184 -20.25 19.69 -8.21
C ASN A 184 -18.88 19.79 -8.92
N GLN A 185 -18.81 20.47 -10.08
CA GLN A 185 -17.58 20.58 -10.85
C GLN A 185 -16.69 21.69 -10.27
N ARG A 186 -15.48 21.32 -9.86
CA ARG A 186 -14.44 22.25 -9.41
C ARG A 186 -13.39 22.45 -10.50
N TYR A 187 -12.87 23.66 -10.58
CA TYR A 187 -11.79 24.05 -11.47
C TYR A 187 -10.62 24.62 -10.66
N ASP A 188 -9.40 24.20 -10.99
CA ASP A 188 -8.19 24.83 -10.47
C ASP A 188 -8.06 26.25 -11.06
N GLY A 189 -7.52 27.19 -10.28
CA GLY A 189 -7.33 28.58 -10.71
C GLY A 189 -6.55 28.74 -12.03
N SER A 190 -5.66 27.80 -12.38
CA SER A 190 -4.94 27.79 -13.66
C SER A 190 -5.80 27.40 -14.87
N GLN A 191 -6.94 26.74 -14.63
CA GLN A 191 -7.87 26.30 -15.67
C GLN A 191 -8.88 27.38 -16.06
N ILE A 192 -8.95 28.47 -15.30
CA ILE A 192 -9.96 29.51 -15.46
C ILE A 192 -9.33 30.90 -15.61
N GLY A 193 -9.91 31.71 -16.49
CA GLY A 193 -9.55 33.11 -16.69
C GLY A 193 -10.67 34.02 -16.20
N TRP A 194 -10.30 35.10 -15.51
CA TRP A 194 -11.25 36.15 -15.16
C TRP A 194 -11.54 37.05 -16.36
N HIS A 195 -12.81 37.25 -16.70
CA HIS A 195 -13.24 38.09 -17.81
C HIS A 195 -14.23 39.17 -17.37
N GLY A 196 -13.90 40.44 -17.66
CA GLY A 196 -14.73 41.61 -17.37
C GLY A 196 -14.32 42.36 -16.09
N ASP A 197 -14.92 43.53 -15.87
CA ASP A 197 -14.55 44.43 -14.77
C ASP A 197 -15.28 44.06 -13.45
N VAL A 198 -15.98 45.01 -12.83
CA VAL A 198 -16.55 44.95 -11.47
C VAL A 198 -17.52 43.77 -11.22
N GLY A 199 -18.08 43.17 -12.28
CA GLY A 199 -18.98 42.01 -12.23
C GLY A 199 -18.61 40.92 -13.22
N GLY A 200 -17.32 40.77 -13.50
CA GLY A 200 -16.76 39.76 -14.39
C GLY A 200 -17.15 38.32 -14.05
N LEU A 201 -16.82 37.40 -14.94
CA LEU A 201 -17.14 35.98 -14.88
C LEU A 201 -15.87 35.15 -15.03
N TYR A 202 -15.91 33.88 -14.67
CA TYR A 202 -14.85 32.93 -15.00
C TYR A 202 -15.14 32.26 -16.34
N ARG A 203 -14.11 32.10 -17.16
CA ARG A 203 -14.13 31.29 -18.38
C ARG A 203 -13.13 30.15 -18.26
N VAL A 204 -13.57 28.92 -18.48
CA VAL A 204 -12.70 27.73 -18.52
C VAL A 204 -11.88 27.73 -19.81
N HIS A 205 -10.56 27.62 -19.71
CA HIS A 205 -9.65 27.72 -20.86
C HIS A 205 -9.87 26.62 -21.91
N SER A 206 -10.16 25.39 -21.49
CA SER A 206 -10.26 24.23 -22.38
C SER A 206 -11.61 24.12 -23.10
N SER A 207 -12.72 24.43 -22.43
CA SER A 207 -14.08 24.27 -22.94
C SER A 207 -14.73 25.58 -23.38
N GLY A 208 -14.21 26.72 -22.92
CA GLY A 208 -14.83 28.03 -23.12
C GLY A 208 -16.08 28.27 -22.29
N VAL A 209 -16.45 27.34 -21.38
CA VAL A 209 -17.61 27.48 -20.48
C VAL A 209 -17.43 28.71 -19.60
N GLU A 210 -18.49 29.50 -19.47
CA GLU A 210 -18.52 30.73 -18.69
C GLU A 210 -19.50 30.62 -17.52
N PHE A 211 -19.07 31.01 -16.32
CA PHE A 211 -19.92 31.04 -15.13
C PHE A 211 -19.66 32.26 -14.25
N PHE A 212 -20.72 32.74 -13.60
CA PHE A 212 -20.70 34.02 -12.88
C PHE A 212 -21.17 33.96 -11.42
N CYS A 213 -21.87 32.89 -11.03
CA CYS A 213 -22.13 32.53 -9.64
C CYS A 213 -21.24 31.35 -9.30
N PHE A 214 -20.48 31.44 -8.22
CA PHE A 214 -19.49 30.41 -7.87
C PHE A 214 -19.11 30.44 -6.40
N THR A 215 -18.64 29.30 -5.91
CA THR A 215 -17.96 29.17 -4.63
C THR A 215 -16.45 29.17 -4.85
N ASN A 216 -15.76 30.13 -4.25
CA ASN A 216 -14.29 30.15 -4.20
C ASN A 216 -13.79 29.35 -3.00
N TYR A 217 -12.68 28.65 -3.19
CA TYR A 217 -11.91 27.98 -2.15
C TYR A 217 -10.49 28.51 -2.20
N ASN A 218 -10.01 29.05 -1.08
CA ASN A 218 -8.64 29.51 -0.91
C ASN A 218 -8.08 28.81 0.32
N PHE A 219 -7.19 27.84 0.12
CA PHE A 219 -6.68 27.02 1.21
C PHE A 219 -5.23 26.62 0.99
N THR A 220 -4.57 26.33 2.10
CA THR A 220 -3.23 25.74 2.10
C THR A 220 -3.39 24.24 2.22
N ARG A 221 -2.84 23.51 1.24
CA ARG A 221 -2.66 22.06 1.34
C ARG A 221 -1.31 21.79 1.98
N ARG A 222 -1.32 21.00 3.04
CA ARG A 222 -0.13 20.51 3.71
C ARG A 222 -0.09 18.99 3.60
N VAL A 223 1.02 18.46 3.10
CA VAL A 223 1.30 17.03 3.11
C VAL A 223 2.41 16.80 4.12
N SER A 224 2.10 16.04 5.16
CA SER A 224 3.06 15.60 6.15
C SER A 224 3.22 14.08 6.11
N THR A 225 4.41 13.61 6.47
CA THR A 225 4.70 12.19 6.59
C THR A 225 5.45 11.91 7.89
N THR A 226 5.21 10.74 8.46
CA THR A 226 5.98 10.27 9.61
C THR A 226 7.37 9.83 9.13
N VAL A 227 8.42 10.33 9.77
CA VAL A 227 9.81 9.97 9.48
C VAL A 227 10.50 9.45 10.72
N VAL A 228 11.38 8.46 10.54
CA VAL A 228 12.23 7.94 11.61
C VAL A 228 13.38 8.92 11.85
N THR A 229 13.53 9.36 13.09
CA THR A 229 14.60 10.28 13.54
C THR A 229 15.72 9.57 14.29
N HIS A 230 15.41 8.45 14.92
CA HIS A 230 16.36 7.62 15.63
C HIS A 230 15.84 6.18 15.64
N SER A 231 16.74 5.20 15.47
CA SER A 231 16.42 3.77 15.50
C SER A 231 17.65 2.96 15.87
N GLU A 232 17.52 2.05 16.83
CA GLU A 232 18.56 1.11 17.24
C GLU A 232 18.00 -0.33 17.20
N PRO A 233 17.76 -0.90 16.02
CA PRO A 233 17.13 -2.22 15.91
C PRO A 233 17.97 -3.31 16.58
N GLY A 234 17.31 -4.21 17.30
CA GLY A 234 17.94 -5.46 17.74
C GLY A 234 18.27 -6.34 16.54
N LYS A 235 19.44 -6.99 16.56
CA LYS A 235 19.93 -7.85 15.48
C LYS A 235 20.18 -9.25 15.99
N ILE A 236 19.50 -10.22 15.40
CA ILE A 236 19.79 -11.66 15.56
C ILE A 236 20.12 -12.20 14.18
N GLN A 237 21.33 -12.68 13.97
CA GLN A 237 21.76 -13.12 12.65
C GLN A 237 22.65 -14.37 12.71
N ALA A 238 22.53 -15.20 11.68
CA ALA A 238 23.33 -16.40 11.51
C ALA A 238 23.70 -16.61 10.03
N GLY A 239 24.95 -16.92 9.71
CA GLY A 239 25.32 -17.35 8.35
C GLY A 239 24.78 -18.74 8.01
N GLY A 240 24.60 -19.58 9.03
CA GLY A 240 23.92 -20.88 8.93
C GLY A 240 22.42 -20.80 9.26
N ALA A 241 21.88 -21.90 9.78
CA ALA A 241 20.50 -21.99 10.19
C ALA A 241 20.24 -21.28 11.54
N ILE A 242 19.02 -20.76 11.72
CA ILE A 242 18.52 -20.29 13.02
C ILE A 242 17.43 -21.25 13.48
N ARG A 243 17.58 -21.82 14.69
CA ARG A 243 16.57 -22.69 15.31
C ARG A 243 16.04 -22.08 16.60
N LEU A 244 14.72 -21.99 16.73
CA LEU A 244 14.04 -21.25 17.80
C LEU A 244 12.96 -22.10 18.48
N SER A 245 12.56 -21.75 19.69
CA SER A 245 11.38 -22.30 20.35
C SER A 245 10.62 -21.21 21.10
N GLY A 246 9.39 -21.50 21.51
CA GLY A 246 8.61 -20.63 22.40
C GLY A 246 8.01 -19.42 21.69
N VAL A 247 7.71 -18.37 22.43
CA VAL A 247 7.16 -17.13 21.87
C VAL A 247 8.30 -16.22 21.42
N VAL A 248 8.39 -15.98 20.12
CA VAL A 248 9.42 -15.15 19.49
C VAL A 248 8.79 -13.86 19.01
N THR A 249 9.19 -12.75 19.60
CA THR A 249 8.78 -11.40 19.18
C THR A 249 9.95 -10.68 18.54
N ASN A 250 9.77 -10.23 17.31
CA ASN A 250 10.68 -9.32 16.62
C ASN A 250 9.99 -7.95 16.51
N ASP A 251 10.38 -7.00 17.37
CA ASP A 251 9.78 -5.67 17.47
C ASP A 251 10.73 -4.60 16.93
N LYS A 252 10.35 -4.00 15.79
CA LYS A 252 11.10 -2.96 15.07
C LYS A 252 12.56 -3.34 14.85
N SER A 253 12.80 -4.62 14.59
CA SER A 253 14.11 -5.28 14.68
C SER A 253 14.33 -6.28 13.56
N ARG A 254 15.50 -6.96 13.55
CA ARG A 254 15.92 -7.84 12.47
C ARG A 254 16.32 -9.23 12.97
N MET A 255 15.81 -10.26 12.31
CA MET A 255 16.23 -11.64 12.46
C MET A 255 16.58 -12.24 11.09
N ILE A 256 17.82 -12.67 10.87
CA ILE A 256 18.33 -13.00 9.52
C ILE A 256 19.15 -14.30 9.54
N ALA A 257 18.70 -15.33 8.82
CA ALA A 257 19.43 -16.58 8.62
C ALA A 257 19.99 -16.69 7.19
N GLY A 258 21.25 -17.09 7.03
CA GLY A 258 21.81 -17.48 5.74
C GLY A 258 21.38 -18.90 5.32
N GLY A 259 20.96 -19.72 6.28
CA GLY A 259 20.34 -21.03 6.10
C GLY A 259 18.83 -21.00 6.33
N THR A 260 18.29 -22.09 6.89
CA THR A 260 16.87 -22.19 7.24
C THR A 260 16.59 -21.54 8.59
N LEU A 261 15.51 -20.77 8.70
CA LEU A 261 14.89 -20.39 9.96
C LEU A 261 13.78 -21.40 10.27
N SER A 262 13.90 -22.11 11.38
CA SER A 262 12.97 -23.19 11.75
C SER A 262 12.74 -23.32 13.24
N ASP A 263 11.68 -24.04 13.62
CA ASP A 263 11.49 -24.43 15.03
C ASP A 263 12.54 -25.46 15.48
N LEU A 264 12.74 -25.55 16.79
CA LEU A 264 13.42 -26.65 17.43
C LEU A 264 12.51 -27.88 17.44
N GLU A 265 13.11 -29.06 17.25
CA GLU A 265 12.38 -30.33 17.31
C GLU A 265 11.67 -30.48 18.66
N GLY A 266 10.34 -30.61 18.64
CA GLY A 266 9.51 -30.67 19.84
C GLY A 266 9.24 -29.33 20.56
N GLY A 267 9.71 -28.21 20.01
CA GLY A 267 9.56 -26.86 20.57
C GLY A 267 9.05 -25.86 19.54
N ALA A 268 7.74 -25.88 19.27
CA ALA A 268 7.06 -24.96 18.36
C ALA A 268 7.38 -23.48 18.67
N ALA A 269 7.64 -22.67 17.64
CA ALA A 269 7.85 -21.24 17.78
C ALA A 269 6.60 -20.45 17.36
N GLN A 270 6.04 -19.66 18.27
CA GLN A 270 5.02 -18.67 17.96
C GLN A 270 5.71 -17.36 17.55
N ILE A 271 5.63 -16.98 16.27
CA ILE A 271 6.24 -15.74 15.77
C ILE A 271 5.27 -14.56 15.87
N ASN A 272 5.76 -13.45 16.43
CA ASN A 272 5.14 -12.13 16.38
C ASN A 272 6.12 -11.12 15.77
N ASN A 273 5.96 -10.79 14.49
CA ASN A 273 6.75 -9.75 13.82
C ASN A 273 6.00 -8.42 13.87
N VAL A 274 6.43 -7.53 14.77
CA VAL A 274 5.74 -6.26 15.09
C VAL A 274 6.44 -5.11 14.42
N ASP A 275 5.72 -4.34 13.61
CA ASP A 275 6.30 -3.27 12.80
C ASP A 275 6.27 -1.87 13.45
N ALA A 276 6.97 -0.92 12.83
CA ALA A 276 6.85 0.52 13.06
C ALA A 276 5.85 1.12 12.07
N ASN A 277 4.72 1.60 12.58
CA ASN A 277 3.71 2.24 11.76
C ASN A 277 3.97 3.75 11.64
N GLY A 278 3.81 4.26 10.44
CA GLY A 278 3.80 5.67 10.12
C GLY A 278 2.53 6.02 9.35
N GLN A 279 2.37 7.31 9.10
CA GLN A 279 1.27 7.82 8.31
C GLN A 279 1.72 8.99 7.45
N ARG A 280 1.10 9.11 6.29
CA ARG A 280 1.11 10.26 5.42
C ARG A 280 -0.26 10.93 5.51
N ILE A 281 -0.27 12.21 5.86
CA ILE A 281 -1.48 12.99 6.09
C ILE A 281 -1.53 14.13 5.08
N THR A 282 -2.64 14.25 4.36
CA THR A 282 -2.94 15.44 3.55
C THR A 282 -4.05 16.23 4.23
N THR A 283 -3.73 17.44 4.67
CA THR A 283 -4.69 18.36 5.30
C THR A 283 -4.89 19.59 4.43
N ASP A 284 -6.14 20.00 4.23
CA ASP A 284 -6.49 21.26 3.60
C ASP A 284 -7.11 22.19 4.64
N GLN A 285 -6.57 23.41 4.76
CA GLN A 285 -7.08 24.41 5.69
C GLN A 285 -7.11 25.79 5.03
N GLY A 286 -8.26 26.45 5.10
CA GLY A 286 -8.40 27.79 4.55
C GLY A 286 -9.81 28.33 4.69
N THR A 287 -10.26 29.01 3.64
CA THR A 287 -11.56 29.65 3.62
C THR A 287 -12.30 29.40 2.32
N SER A 288 -13.63 29.46 2.41
CA SER A 288 -14.52 29.45 1.26
C SER A 288 -15.41 30.68 1.25
N GLN A 289 -15.75 31.17 0.06
CA GLN A 289 -16.61 32.33 -0.13
C GLN A 289 -17.52 32.14 -1.34
N TRP A 290 -18.82 32.27 -1.11
CA TRP A 290 -19.81 32.35 -2.18
C TRP A 290 -19.77 33.73 -2.86
N SER A 291 -19.89 33.75 -4.18
CA SER A 291 -19.92 34.98 -4.98
C SER A 291 -20.96 34.91 -6.08
N ASP A 292 -21.81 35.92 -6.14
CA ASP A 292 -22.81 36.13 -7.20
C ASP A 292 -22.67 37.52 -7.83
N ARG A 293 -23.51 37.85 -8.81
CA ARG A 293 -23.52 39.19 -9.41
C ARG A 293 -24.94 39.66 -9.67
N GLU A 294 -25.12 40.96 -9.57
CA GLU A 294 -26.38 41.65 -9.84
C GLU A 294 -26.18 42.69 -10.95
N TRP A 295 -27.12 42.79 -11.88
CA TRP A 295 -27.15 43.89 -12.84
C TRP A 295 -27.63 45.18 -12.17
N ARG A 296 -26.80 46.23 -12.22
CA ARG A 296 -27.22 47.59 -11.85
C ARG A 296 -27.75 48.30 -13.10
N GLY A 297 -29.03 48.66 -13.08
CA GLY A 297 -29.69 49.44 -14.15
C GLY A 297 -29.48 50.96 -14.04
N GLY A 298 -30.18 51.73 -14.88
CA GLY A 298 -30.15 53.20 -14.85
C GLY A 298 -28.86 53.82 -15.41
N PHE A 299 -28.37 54.91 -14.79
CA PHE A 299 -27.16 55.64 -15.22
C PHE A 299 -25.85 54.86 -15.01
N LYS A 300 -25.89 53.77 -14.23
CA LYS A 300 -24.75 52.92 -13.89
C LYS A 300 -24.94 51.54 -14.52
N ARG A 301 -24.66 51.40 -15.82
CA ARG A 301 -24.89 50.18 -16.61
C ARG A 301 -23.75 49.16 -16.43
N TYR A 302 -23.64 48.54 -15.25
CA TYR A 302 -22.62 47.53 -14.96
C TYR A 302 -23.13 46.41 -14.04
N PHE A 303 -22.48 45.24 -14.08
CA PHE A 303 -22.72 44.17 -13.12
C PHE A 303 -21.94 44.44 -11.82
N GLN A 304 -22.63 44.46 -10.69
CA GLN A 304 -22.00 44.52 -9.37
C GLN A 304 -21.86 43.11 -8.81
N ARG A 305 -20.64 42.71 -8.41
CA ARG A 305 -20.40 41.44 -7.71
C ARG A 305 -20.68 41.58 -6.22
N HIS A 306 -21.43 40.64 -5.66
CA HIS A 306 -21.62 40.47 -4.23
C HIS A 306 -20.85 39.23 -3.77
N ARG A 307 -20.41 39.26 -2.51
CA ARG A 307 -19.60 38.19 -1.92
C ARG A 307 -20.06 37.95 -0.50
N SER A 308 -20.24 36.69 -0.13
CA SER A 308 -20.55 36.31 1.24
C SER A 308 -19.38 36.63 2.18
N GLN A 309 -19.59 36.46 3.49
CA GLN A 309 -18.47 36.36 4.41
C GLN A 309 -17.64 35.09 4.09
N HIS A 310 -16.35 35.12 4.45
CA HIS A 310 -15.52 33.93 4.40
C HIS A 310 -15.95 32.98 5.51
N VAL A 311 -16.12 31.70 5.16
CA VAL A 311 -16.30 30.62 6.14
C VAL A 311 -15.05 29.74 6.18
N PRO A 312 -14.78 29.07 7.30
CA PRO A 312 -13.73 28.06 7.35
C PRO A 312 -13.95 26.97 6.29
N TYR A 313 -12.88 26.60 5.59
CA TYR A 313 -12.81 25.42 4.73
C TYR A 313 -11.75 24.49 5.31
N GLU A 314 -12.22 23.45 5.99
CA GLU A 314 -11.40 22.43 6.65
C GLU A 314 -12.04 21.06 6.39
N PRO A 315 -11.91 20.51 5.16
CA PRO A 315 -12.39 19.16 4.87
C PRO A 315 -11.62 18.12 5.68
N ALA A 316 -12.20 16.92 5.81
CA ALA A 316 -11.54 15.84 6.53
C ALA A 316 -10.21 15.47 5.86
N PRO A 317 -9.15 15.18 6.63
CA PRO A 317 -7.84 14.88 6.08
C PRO A 317 -7.79 13.48 5.47
N VAL A 318 -7.00 13.30 4.41
CA VAL A 318 -6.65 11.96 3.91
C VAL A 318 -5.51 11.42 4.77
N VAL A 319 -5.69 10.23 5.34
CA VAL A 319 -4.66 9.52 6.12
C VAL A 319 -4.36 8.20 5.44
N GLU A 320 -3.10 8.01 5.06
CA GLU A 320 -2.56 6.77 4.49
C GLU A 320 -1.54 6.21 5.48
N HIS A 321 -1.69 4.98 5.96
CA HIS A 321 -0.69 4.36 6.83
C HIS A 321 0.37 3.60 6.04
N ASP A 322 1.63 3.77 6.43
CA ASP A 322 2.79 3.13 5.81
C ASP A 322 3.67 2.47 6.86
N ASN A 323 4.37 1.40 6.46
CA ASN A 323 5.39 0.78 7.30
C ASN A 323 6.69 1.59 7.24
N LEU A 324 7.19 2.00 8.40
CA LEU A 324 8.39 2.83 8.51
C LEU A 324 9.66 1.99 8.42
N ASN A 325 10.67 2.50 7.72
CA ASN A 325 11.95 1.81 7.69
C ASN A 325 12.65 1.90 9.06
N VAL A 326 12.73 0.78 9.77
CA VAL A 326 13.42 0.69 11.07
C VAL A 326 14.94 0.62 10.93
N ALA A 327 15.48 0.39 9.72
CA ALA A 327 16.88 0.66 9.46
C ALA A 327 17.05 2.11 9.00
N VAL A 328 17.73 2.90 9.83
CA VAL A 328 18.27 4.19 9.39
C VAL A 328 19.53 3.90 8.57
N TYR A 329 19.36 3.53 7.30
CA TYR A 329 20.40 3.76 6.30
C TYR A 329 20.06 5.12 5.67
N GLN A 330 20.76 6.17 6.09
CA GLN A 330 20.53 7.51 5.54
C GLN A 330 20.79 7.52 4.03
N GLN A 331 19.71 7.60 3.26
CA GLN A 331 19.70 7.59 1.82
C GLN A 331 18.71 8.62 1.32
N HIS A 332 19.24 9.63 0.63
CA HIS A 332 18.47 10.66 -0.05
C HIS A 332 17.80 10.09 -1.31
N THR A 333 16.49 10.26 -1.42
CA THR A 333 15.86 10.52 -2.72
C THR A 333 15.17 11.87 -2.65
N ALA A 334 15.48 12.74 -3.61
CA ALA A 334 14.51 13.74 -4.03
C ALA A 334 13.38 12.96 -4.72
N VAL A 335 12.17 13.08 -4.18
CA VAL A 335 10.95 12.60 -4.83
C VAL A 335 10.73 13.49 -6.05
N ASP A 336 10.70 12.89 -7.24
CA ASP A 336 10.11 13.54 -8.41
C ASP A 336 8.59 13.52 -8.21
N HIS A 337 8.07 14.62 -7.67
CA HIS A 337 6.65 14.81 -7.42
C HIS A 337 5.95 15.16 -8.73
N GLN A 338 5.65 14.17 -9.58
CA GLN A 338 4.70 14.36 -10.69
C GLN A 338 4.21 13.04 -11.33
N ALA A 339 3.42 12.25 -10.58
CA ALA A 339 2.29 11.42 -11.07
C ALA A 339 1.85 10.39 -10.01
N PRO A 340 0.54 10.07 -9.90
CA PRO A 340 0.11 8.86 -9.20
C PRO A 340 0.60 7.66 -10.03
N SER A 341 1.64 6.98 -9.57
CA SER A 341 2.28 5.91 -10.33
C SER A 341 2.25 4.60 -9.55
N THR A 342 1.44 3.68 -10.04
CA THR A 342 1.49 2.23 -9.82
C THR A 342 2.71 1.60 -10.52
N ALA A 343 3.90 2.19 -10.40
CA ALA A 343 5.11 1.70 -11.06
C ALA A 343 6.31 1.66 -10.09
N LEU A 344 6.71 0.44 -9.76
CA LEU A 344 7.95 0.09 -9.05
C LEU A 344 9.16 0.58 -9.86
N VAL A 345 9.71 1.74 -9.51
CA VAL A 345 11.04 2.16 -9.99
C VAL A 345 11.99 2.15 -8.80
N HIS A 346 12.69 1.02 -8.66
CA HIS A 346 13.75 0.83 -7.67
C HIS A 346 15.05 1.46 -8.15
N THR A 347 15.37 2.65 -7.64
CA THR A 347 16.74 3.19 -7.70
C THR A 347 17.11 3.80 -6.36
N SER A 348 17.64 2.99 -5.44
CA SER A 348 18.13 3.41 -4.12
C SER A 348 19.66 3.38 -4.11
N ALA A 349 20.31 4.54 -3.95
CA ALA A 349 21.76 4.70 -4.10
C ALA A 349 22.49 5.14 -2.82
N LEU A 350 23.25 4.22 -2.19
CA LEU A 350 24.27 4.35 -1.10
C LEU A 350 24.94 5.72 -0.84
N THR A 351 24.59 6.48 0.20
CA THR A 351 25.31 7.65 0.73
C THR A 351 25.68 7.35 2.18
N SER A 352 26.97 7.49 2.47
CA SER A 352 27.65 7.08 3.69
C SER A 352 27.03 7.67 4.97
N SER A 353 26.47 6.82 5.83
CA SER A 353 26.56 7.03 7.27
C SER A 353 28.03 6.94 7.69
N SER A 354 28.46 7.73 8.67
CA SER A 354 29.76 7.57 9.33
C SER A 354 30.02 6.09 9.66
N PRO A 355 31.26 5.58 9.52
CA PRO A 355 31.54 4.17 9.82
C PRO A 355 31.11 3.86 11.25
N PHE A 356 30.15 2.95 11.40
CA PHE A 356 29.74 2.44 12.71
C PHE A 356 30.94 1.67 13.27
N LEU A 357 31.58 2.22 14.31
CA LEU A 357 32.64 1.56 15.04
C LEU A 357 32.04 0.95 16.30
N ASN A 358 32.16 -0.36 16.46
CA ASN A 358 32.08 -0.93 17.79
C ASN A 358 33.44 -0.70 18.46
N SER A 359 33.47 0.19 19.46
CA SER A 359 34.69 0.66 20.15
C SER A 359 35.50 -0.46 20.81
N SER A 360 34.91 -1.64 21.00
CA SER A 360 35.59 -2.84 21.53
C SER A 360 36.14 -3.80 20.46
N LEU A 361 35.66 -3.73 19.21
CA LEU A 361 36.06 -4.61 18.09
C LEU A 361 37.00 -3.92 17.10
N GLN A 362 36.82 -2.62 16.90
CA GLN A 362 37.43 -1.86 15.80
C GLN A 362 38.01 -0.55 16.33
N HIS A 363 39.20 -0.20 15.87
CA HIS A 363 39.82 1.08 16.21
C HIS A 363 40.35 1.79 14.96
N PHE A 364 40.38 3.13 15.02
CA PHE A 364 41.06 3.92 14.01
C PHE A 364 42.57 3.64 14.05
N GLN A 365 43.16 3.45 12.87
CA GLN A 365 44.58 3.31 12.66
C GLN A 365 45.12 4.61 12.04
N LEU A 366 45.61 5.49 12.91
CA LEU A 366 46.08 6.82 12.57
C LEU A 366 47.50 6.83 11.99
N ASP A 367 48.21 5.70 12.00
CA ASP A 367 49.51 5.56 11.34
C ASP A 367 49.37 5.78 9.80
N PRO A 368 50.07 6.78 9.22
CA PRO A 368 50.05 7.04 7.78
C PRO A 368 50.63 5.90 6.94
N ALA A 369 51.50 5.05 7.50
CA ALA A 369 52.13 3.94 6.79
C ALA A 369 51.21 2.71 6.65
N GLN A 370 50.09 2.67 7.36
CA GLN A 370 49.16 1.54 7.31
C GLN A 370 48.24 1.64 6.08
N PRO A 371 47.99 0.53 5.36
CA PRO A 371 47.23 0.55 4.12
C PRO A 371 45.70 0.68 4.31
N TYR A 372 45.22 0.73 5.56
CA TYR A 372 43.80 0.83 5.92
C TYR A 372 43.57 1.72 7.13
N LEU A 373 42.42 2.41 7.18
CA LEU A 373 42.06 3.37 8.22
C LEU A 373 41.45 2.73 9.46
N ILE A 374 40.67 1.66 9.31
CA ILE A 374 40.06 0.94 10.41
C ILE A 374 40.74 -0.42 10.54
N GLN A 375 41.19 -0.74 11.76
CA GLN A 375 41.77 -2.03 12.08
C GLN A 375 40.85 -2.77 13.04
N THR A 376 40.59 -4.03 12.72
CA THR A 376 39.94 -4.96 13.64
C THR A 376 40.97 -5.38 14.69
N ASP A 377 40.57 -5.41 15.97
CA ASP A 377 41.48 -5.83 17.03
C ASP A 377 42.05 -7.24 16.69
N PRO A 378 43.40 -7.40 16.74
CA PRO A 378 44.04 -8.65 16.33
C PRO A 378 43.54 -9.91 17.05
N ARG A 379 42.94 -9.77 18.24
CA ARG A 379 42.36 -10.88 19.01
C ARG A 379 41.16 -11.53 18.31
N PHE A 380 40.53 -10.85 17.35
CA PHE A 380 39.39 -11.36 16.58
C PHE A 380 39.78 -11.95 15.22
N THR A 381 40.97 -11.58 14.71
CA THR A 381 41.40 -11.93 13.34
C THR A 381 42.40 -13.10 13.29
N ARG A 382 42.88 -13.57 14.44
CA ARG A 382 43.98 -14.56 14.57
C ARG A 382 43.81 -15.88 13.81
N ASN A 383 42.58 -16.33 13.55
CA ASN A 383 42.28 -17.56 12.82
C ASN A 383 41.39 -17.33 11.58
N SER A 384 41.36 -16.09 11.06
CA SER A 384 40.44 -15.72 9.98
C SER A 384 41.13 -15.77 8.60
N ASP A 385 40.58 -16.58 7.68
CA ASP A 385 40.93 -16.56 6.25
C ASP A 385 40.35 -15.29 5.60
N THR A 386 41.01 -14.15 5.82
CA THR A 386 40.48 -12.86 5.35
C THR A 386 40.88 -12.57 3.92
N ILE A 387 39.92 -12.02 3.17
CA ILE A 387 40.17 -11.37 1.89
C ILE A 387 39.84 -9.88 2.00
N SER A 388 40.53 -9.06 1.23
CA SER A 388 40.28 -7.62 1.15
C SER A 388 40.20 -7.17 -0.30
N SER A 389 39.80 -5.93 -0.50
CA SER A 389 39.75 -5.21 -1.77
C SER A 389 41.07 -5.17 -2.55
N ASN A 390 42.21 -5.52 -1.93
CA ASN A 390 43.46 -5.82 -2.65
C ASN A 390 43.27 -6.89 -3.73
N PHE A 391 42.34 -7.82 -3.51
CA PHE A 391 41.99 -8.82 -4.50
C PHE A 391 41.45 -8.17 -5.79
N LEU A 392 40.50 -7.23 -5.68
CA LEU A 392 39.98 -6.48 -6.81
C LEU A 392 41.09 -5.67 -7.52
N LEU A 393 41.96 -5.00 -6.76
CA LEU A 393 43.05 -4.21 -7.32
C LEU A 393 44.05 -5.08 -8.09
N ASN A 394 44.38 -6.26 -7.55
CA ASN A 394 45.22 -7.24 -8.23
C ASN A 394 44.56 -7.73 -9.54
N LEU A 395 43.25 -7.97 -9.55
CA LEU A 395 42.51 -8.33 -10.78
C LEU A 395 42.54 -7.23 -11.86
N LEU A 396 42.76 -5.98 -11.45
CA LEU A 396 42.91 -4.80 -12.31
C LEU A 396 44.38 -4.46 -12.62
N ASN A 397 45.34 -5.26 -12.13
CA ASN A 397 46.79 -4.99 -12.23
C ASN A 397 47.20 -3.63 -11.62
N LEU A 398 46.55 -3.20 -10.54
CA LEU A 398 46.88 -2.00 -9.80
C LEU A 398 47.68 -2.33 -8.55
N ASP A 399 48.75 -1.56 -8.29
CA ASP A 399 49.59 -1.71 -7.10
C ASP A 399 48.86 -1.15 -5.86
N PRO A 400 48.52 -1.99 -4.86
CA PRO A 400 47.87 -1.56 -3.64
C PRO A 400 48.62 -0.50 -2.82
N GLN A 401 49.94 -0.37 -3.02
CA GLN A 401 50.77 0.61 -2.31
C GLN A 401 50.74 2.01 -2.96
N ARG A 402 50.23 2.11 -4.19
CA ARG A 402 50.17 3.36 -4.97
C ARG A 402 48.78 3.97 -5.04
N ILE A 403 47.82 3.36 -4.36
CA ILE A 403 46.45 3.83 -4.31
C ILE A 403 46.13 4.46 -2.94
N PRO A 404 45.10 5.32 -2.85
CA PRO A 404 44.59 5.82 -1.57
C PRO A 404 44.34 4.72 -0.52
N LYS A 405 44.56 5.08 0.75
CA LYS A 405 44.32 4.24 1.93
C LYS A 405 42.90 3.65 1.89
N ARG A 406 42.73 2.39 2.27
CA ARG A 406 41.41 1.75 2.28
C ARG A 406 40.65 2.05 3.57
N LEU A 407 39.34 1.86 3.55
CA LEU A 407 38.50 2.11 4.71
C LEU A 407 38.86 1.19 5.87
N GLY A 408 39.07 -0.10 5.64
CA GLY A 408 39.43 -1.05 6.70
C GLY A 408 40.28 -2.23 6.24
N ASP A 409 40.69 -3.06 7.20
CA ASP A 409 41.33 -4.35 6.94
C ASP A 409 40.36 -5.37 6.29
N GLY A 410 40.87 -6.54 5.93
CA GLY A 410 40.06 -7.54 5.23
C GLY A 410 38.91 -8.11 6.06
N PHE A 411 39.03 -8.17 7.39
CA PHE A 411 37.93 -8.60 8.25
C PHE A 411 36.81 -7.55 8.26
N TYR A 412 37.19 -6.28 8.45
CA TYR A 412 36.27 -5.15 8.44
C TYR A 412 35.53 -5.02 7.08
N GLU A 413 36.27 -5.09 5.96
CA GLU A 413 35.66 -4.97 4.62
C GLU A 413 34.66 -6.09 4.32
N GLN A 414 34.91 -7.31 4.79
CA GLN A 414 33.96 -8.42 4.63
C GLN A 414 32.66 -8.18 5.40
N GLN A 415 32.77 -7.75 6.65
CA GLN A 415 31.59 -7.39 7.46
C GLN A 415 30.84 -6.22 6.83
N LEU A 416 31.56 -5.20 6.34
CA LEU A 416 30.98 -4.07 5.64
C LEU A 416 30.18 -4.50 4.40
N ILE A 417 30.70 -5.42 3.58
CA ILE A 417 30.00 -5.92 2.40
C ILE A 417 28.78 -6.75 2.79
N ARG A 418 28.90 -7.63 3.79
CA ARG A 418 27.77 -8.38 4.33
C ARG A 418 26.66 -7.44 4.81
N ASP A 419 27.01 -6.43 5.60
CA ASP A 419 26.06 -5.47 6.16
C ASP A 419 25.42 -4.60 5.06
N GLN A 420 26.14 -4.31 3.97
CA GLN A 420 25.58 -3.68 2.77
C GLN A 420 24.60 -4.61 2.04
N ILE A 421 24.92 -5.89 1.87
CA ILE A 421 24.01 -6.87 1.25
C ILE A 421 22.74 -7.01 2.09
N ILE A 422 22.86 -7.17 3.40
CA ILE A 422 21.73 -7.22 4.33
C ILE A 422 20.90 -5.93 4.26
N GLY A 423 21.55 -4.77 4.23
CA GLY A 423 20.87 -3.47 4.16
C GLY A 423 20.11 -3.26 2.85
N LEU A 424 20.67 -3.74 1.73
CA LEU A 424 20.10 -3.56 0.39
C LEU A 424 19.07 -4.62 0.00
N THR A 425 19.24 -5.86 0.48
CA THR A 425 18.44 -7.02 0.04
C THR A 425 17.63 -7.67 1.15
N GLY A 426 17.93 -7.38 2.41
CA GLY A 426 17.31 -8.06 3.55
C GLY A 426 17.81 -9.49 3.77
N HIS A 427 18.71 -10.01 2.93
CA HIS A 427 19.26 -11.36 3.04
C HIS A 427 20.68 -11.36 3.59
N TYR A 428 21.08 -12.44 4.25
CA TYR A 428 22.46 -12.63 4.71
C TYR A 428 23.44 -12.76 3.52
N TYR A 429 22.99 -13.43 2.46
CA TYR A 429 23.73 -13.64 1.20
C TYR A 429 22.82 -13.33 0.01
N LEU A 430 23.41 -12.92 -1.12
CA LEU A 430 22.74 -12.95 -2.41
C LEU A 430 22.41 -14.40 -2.82
N SER A 431 21.40 -14.55 -3.67
CA SER A 431 20.94 -15.85 -4.12
C SER A 431 22.08 -16.68 -4.74
N GLY A 432 22.17 -17.95 -4.34
CA GLY A 432 23.20 -18.89 -4.78
C GLY A 432 24.47 -18.95 -3.92
N TYR A 433 24.61 -18.07 -2.92
CA TYR A 433 25.74 -18.09 -1.99
C TYR A 433 25.35 -18.60 -0.60
N ARG A 434 26.35 -19.13 0.13
CA ARG A 434 26.25 -19.62 1.52
C ARG A 434 27.49 -19.32 2.35
N ASN A 435 28.41 -18.54 1.80
CA ASN A 435 29.69 -18.25 2.43
C ASN A 435 30.15 -16.82 2.04
N PRO A 436 30.47 -15.97 3.02
CA PRO A 436 30.74 -14.56 2.77
C PRO A 436 32.05 -14.32 2.01
N ILE A 437 33.07 -15.18 2.20
CA ILE A 437 34.36 -15.07 1.50
C ILE A 437 34.17 -15.40 0.01
N THR A 438 33.45 -16.49 -0.28
CA THR A 438 33.16 -16.91 -1.67
C THR A 438 32.32 -15.86 -2.39
N GLU A 439 31.30 -15.33 -1.73
CA GLU A 439 30.47 -14.26 -2.28
C GLU A 439 31.29 -13.00 -2.57
N PHE A 440 32.06 -12.51 -1.59
CA PHE A 440 32.85 -11.30 -1.76
C PHE A 440 33.90 -11.44 -2.88
N LYS A 441 34.56 -12.60 -2.99
CA LYS A 441 35.44 -12.94 -4.13
C LYS A 441 34.71 -12.84 -5.46
N ALA A 442 33.52 -13.42 -5.55
CA ALA A 442 32.72 -13.43 -6.78
C ALA A 442 32.26 -12.02 -7.18
N LEU A 443 31.81 -11.22 -6.21
CA LEU A 443 31.41 -9.83 -6.44
C LEU A 443 32.57 -8.96 -6.90
N MET A 444 33.78 -9.14 -6.34
CA MET A 444 34.98 -8.45 -6.83
C MET A 444 35.40 -8.91 -8.23
N HIS A 445 35.27 -10.18 -8.56
CA HIS A 445 35.48 -10.66 -9.94
C HIS A 445 34.52 -9.99 -10.93
N ARG A 446 33.23 -9.89 -10.59
CA ARG A 446 32.23 -9.19 -11.39
C ARG A 446 32.58 -7.71 -11.52
N GLY A 447 33.01 -7.06 -10.44
CA GLY A 447 33.48 -5.68 -10.45
C GLY A 447 34.69 -5.46 -11.37
N ALA A 448 35.69 -6.34 -11.31
CA ALA A 448 36.86 -6.27 -12.20
C ALA A 448 36.48 -6.40 -13.68
N ASN A 449 35.56 -7.32 -13.99
CA ASN A 449 35.07 -7.52 -15.36
C ASN A 449 34.27 -6.31 -15.85
N TRP A 450 33.37 -5.81 -15.02
CA TRP A 450 32.57 -4.62 -15.31
C TRP A 450 33.45 -3.40 -15.57
N ALA A 451 34.46 -3.19 -14.73
CA ALA A 451 35.42 -2.11 -14.90
C ALA A 451 36.22 -2.18 -16.20
N LYS A 452 36.64 -3.40 -16.60
CA LYS A 452 37.34 -3.61 -17.88
C LYS A 452 36.44 -3.34 -19.08
N GLN A 453 35.16 -3.72 -19.00
CA GLN A 453 34.17 -3.52 -20.07
C GLN A 453 33.77 -2.06 -20.24
N HIS A 454 33.66 -1.30 -19.15
CA HIS A 454 33.16 0.08 -19.15
C HIS A 454 34.25 1.13 -18.89
N HIS A 455 35.53 0.71 -18.88
CA HIS A 455 36.69 1.57 -18.62
C HIS A 455 36.56 2.37 -17.32
N LEU A 456 36.10 1.73 -16.24
CA LEU A 456 35.91 2.36 -14.94
C LEU A 456 37.24 2.47 -14.19
N THR A 457 37.44 3.60 -13.52
CA THR A 457 38.63 3.87 -12.69
C THR A 457 38.26 3.77 -11.21
N PRO A 458 38.94 2.94 -10.40
CA PRO A 458 38.69 2.86 -8.96
C PRO A 458 38.74 4.23 -8.29
N GLY A 459 37.82 4.47 -7.36
CA GLY A 459 37.67 5.75 -6.66
C GLY A 459 36.61 6.66 -7.26
N ILE A 460 36.15 6.40 -8.50
CA ILE A 460 35.04 7.13 -9.14
C ILE A 460 33.74 6.33 -8.99
N GLU A 461 32.68 7.00 -8.53
CA GLU A 461 31.36 6.40 -8.42
C GLU A 461 30.72 6.19 -9.81
N PRO A 462 30.16 5.00 -10.10
CA PRO A 462 29.45 4.74 -11.34
C PRO A 462 28.21 5.63 -11.50
N THR A 463 27.87 5.98 -12.75
CA THR A 463 26.68 6.79 -13.01
C THR A 463 25.39 6.00 -12.81
N PRO A 464 24.24 6.65 -12.54
CA PRO A 464 22.96 5.96 -12.41
C PRO A 464 22.61 5.11 -13.64
N GLN A 465 22.95 5.56 -14.84
CA GLN A 465 22.72 4.79 -16.07
C GLN A 465 23.59 3.52 -16.12
N GLN A 466 24.84 3.59 -15.64
CA GLN A 466 25.72 2.42 -15.55
C GLN A 466 25.21 1.40 -14.53
N ILE A 467 24.65 1.87 -13.41
CA ILE A 467 24.07 1.01 -12.37
C ILE A 467 22.78 0.36 -12.87
N ALA A 468 21.90 1.14 -13.51
CA ALA A 468 20.63 0.63 -14.05
C ALA A 468 20.82 -0.45 -15.13
N ALA A 469 21.98 -0.46 -15.81
CA ALA A 469 22.33 -1.44 -16.83
C ALA A 469 23.02 -2.71 -16.29
N LEU A 470 23.18 -2.86 -14.97
CA LEU A 470 23.83 -4.02 -14.38
C LEU A 470 23.04 -5.31 -14.63
N THR A 471 23.72 -6.31 -15.18
CA THR A 471 23.20 -7.68 -15.37
C THR A 471 23.60 -8.63 -14.25
N ALA A 472 24.60 -8.26 -13.44
CA ALA A 472 25.02 -8.98 -12.25
C ALA A 472 25.60 -8.00 -11.24
N SER A 473 25.34 -8.22 -9.95
CA SER A 473 25.80 -7.34 -8.87
C SER A 473 27.33 -7.38 -8.71
N PRO A 474 28.06 -6.25 -8.84
CA PRO A 474 29.49 -6.16 -8.55
C PRO A 474 29.77 -5.49 -7.20
N VAL A 475 30.99 -5.71 -6.69
CA VAL A 475 31.61 -4.80 -5.72
C VAL A 475 32.60 -3.89 -6.43
N TRP A 476 32.52 -2.59 -6.15
CA TRP A 476 33.38 -1.57 -6.73
C TRP A 476 33.97 -0.63 -5.66
N LEU A 477 35.18 -0.12 -5.90
CA LEU A 477 35.86 0.80 -4.97
C LEU A 477 35.53 2.24 -5.31
N VAL A 478 35.03 2.97 -4.32
CA VAL A 478 34.72 4.41 -4.41
C VAL A 478 35.49 5.21 -3.37
N ASN A 479 35.88 6.45 -3.70
CA ASN A 479 36.52 7.34 -2.75
C ASN A 479 35.46 7.90 -1.80
N GLN A 480 35.70 7.72 -0.51
CA GLN A 480 34.84 8.18 0.57
C GLN A 480 35.63 9.13 1.48
N ARG A 481 35.05 10.29 1.81
CA ARG A 481 35.60 11.13 2.88
C ARG A 481 35.08 10.63 4.22
N VAL A 482 35.99 10.41 5.16
CA VAL A 482 35.70 9.95 6.52
C VAL A 482 36.22 10.98 7.50
N LYS A 483 35.36 11.40 8.43
CA LYS A 483 35.74 12.28 9.54
C LYS A 483 36.35 11.45 10.68
N LEU A 484 37.55 11.81 11.09
CA LEU A 484 38.29 11.18 12.17
C LEU A 484 37.82 11.71 13.55
N PRO A 485 38.12 11.02 14.66
CA PRO A 485 37.72 11.45 16.01
C PRO A 485 38.26 12.83 16.41
N ASP A 486 39.39 13.25 15.83
CA ASP A 486 39.99 14.56 16.02
C ASP A 486 39.31 15.68 15.19
N GLY A 487 38.29 15.33 14.41
CA GLY A 487 37.54 16.24 13.55
C GLY A 487 38.14 16.47 12.17
N SER A 488 39.33 15.93 11.87
CA SER A 488 39.95 16.00 10.55
C SER A 488 39.26 15.06 9.55
N GLU A 489 39.45 15.28 8.26
CA GLU A 489 38.90 14.42 7.20
C GLU A 489 40.00 13.67 6.45
N GLN A 490 39.77 12.39 6.18
CA GLN A 490 40.64 11.57 5.34
C GLN A 490 39.83 10.97 4.20
N THR A 491 40.38 11.00 2.98
CA THR A 491 39.80 10.28 1.84
C THR A 491 40.34 8.86 1.81
N VAL A 492 39.45 7.88 1.78
CA VAL A 492 39.77 6.46 1.75
C VAL A 492 38.97 5.74 0.67
N MET A 493 39.46 4.60 0.18
CA MET A 493 38.68 3.73 -0.69
C MET A 493 37.77 2.80 0.11
N MET A 494 36.50 2.76 -0.27
CA MET A 494 35.49 1.90 0.33
C MET A 494 34.94 0.93 -0.71
N PRO A 495 34.89 -0.39 -0.43
CA PRO A 495 34.20 -1.33 -1.29
C PRO A 495 32.69 -1.16 -1.12
N LYS A 496 31.97 -0.97 -2.24
CA LYS A 496 30.52 -0.75 -2.28
C LYS A 496 29.84 -1.76 -3.20
N VAL A 497 28.72 -2.32 -2.75
CA VAL A 497 27.88 -3.24 -3.52
C VAL A 497 26.94 -2.43 -4.41
N TYR A 498 26.81 -2.83 -5.67
CA TYR A 498 25.78 -2.33 -6.59
C TYR A 498 24.90 -3.52 -6.99
N LEU A 499 23.58 -3.40 -6.86
CA LEU A 499 22.67 -4.49 -7.18
C LEU A 499 22.26 -4.47 -8.64
N ALA A 500 22.26 -5.64 -9.28
CA ALA A 500 21.51 -5.87 -10.50
C ALA A 500 20.00 -5.94 -10.19
N GLN A 501 19.16 -5.62 -11.17
CA GLN A 501 17.70 -5.60 -10.99
C GLN A 501 17.13 -6.94 -10.51
N SER A 502 17.76 -8.06 -10.87
CA SER A 502 17.36 -9.41 -10.43
C SER A 502 17.57 -9.67 -8.94
N ASP A 503 18.47 -8.94 -8.29
CA ASP A 503 18.83 -9.13 -6.88
C ASP A 503 18.05 -8.17 -5.95
N ILE A 504 17.15 -7.36 -6.51
CA ILE A 504 16.30 -6.43 -5.78
C ILE A 504 15.01 -7.15 -5.37
N SER A 505 14.63 -7.02 -4.09
CA SER A 505 13.36 -7.54 -3.59
C SER A 505 12.18 -6.92 -4.34
N PRO A 506 11.18 -7.71 -4.79
CA PRO A 506 10.00 -7.21 -5.48
C PRO A 506 9.08 -6.38 -4.57
N VAL A 507 9.28 -6.47 -3.25
CA VAL A 507 8.56 -5.70 -2.23
C VAL A 507 9.54 -4.80 -1.49
N PRO A 508 9.19 -3.52 -1.22
CA PRO A 508 10.02 -2.62 -0.44
C PRO A 508 10.38 -3.21 0.93
N LEU A 509 11.66 -3.14 1.27
CA LEU A 509 12.15 -3.55 2.58
C LEU A 509 11.93 -2.40 3.56
N SER A 510 10.73 -2.30 4.11
CA SER A 510 10.44 -1.42 5.24
C SER A 510 10.12 -2.25 6.49
N GLY A 511 10.22 -1.59 7.63
CA GLY A 511 9.79 -2.19 8.87
C GLY A 511 10.68 -3.26 9.47
N SER A 512 10.11 -3.96 10.44
CA SER A 512 10.66 -5.17 11.07
C SER A 512 10.89 -6.28 10.05
N LEU A 513 12.05 -6.93 10.13
CA LEU A 513 12.46 -7.94 9.15
C LEU A 513 12.72 -9.30 9.81
N ILE A 514 12.10 -10.34 9.27
CA ILE A 514 12.52 -11.73 9.46
C ILE A 514 12.90 -12.29 8.09
N SER A 515 14.13 -12.78 7.94
CA SER A 515 14.65 -13.23 6.66
C SER A 515 15.44 -14.53 6.78
N ALA A 516 15.33 -15.40 5.78
CA ALA A 516 16.10 -16.65 5.72
C ALA A 516 16.32 -17.14 4.28
N ASN A 517 17.23 -18.09 4.07
CA ASN A 517 17.25 -18.83 2.79
C ASN A 517 16.02 -19.74 2.62
N ALA A 518 15.48 -20.27 3.72
CA ALA A 518 14.19 -20.94 3.76
C ALA A 518 13.54 -20.71 5.13
N ILE A 519 12.22 -20.66 5.21
CA ILE A 519 11.48 -20.52 6.48
C ILE A 519 10.57 -21.73 6.64
N GLU A 520 10.68 -22.44 7.76
CA GLU A 520 9.88 -23.63 8.07
C GLU A 520 9.41 -23.55 9.53
N LEU A 521 8.18 -23.07 9.74
CA LEU A 521 7.65 -22.78 11.08
C LEU A 521 6.34 -23.53 11.33
N HIS A 522 6.22 -24.10 12.52
CA HIS A 522 5.14 -24.95 12.98
C HIS A 522 4.74 -24.51 14.39
N SER A 523 3.48 -24.14 14.56
CA SER A 523 2.92 -23.69 15.83
C SER A 523 1.49 -24.16 16.04
N ASP A 524 1.15 -24.48 17.29
CA ASP A 524 -0.24 -24.66 17.74
C ASP A 524 -0.87 -23.33 18.16
N ARG A 525 -0.18 -22.20 17.91
CA ARG A 525 -0.61 -20.84 18.25
C ARG A 525 -0.66 -19.96 17.01
N PRO A 526 -1.28 -18.76 17.12
CA PRO A 526 -1.32 -17.81 16.02
C PRO A 526 0.08 -17.30 15.64
N PHE A 527 0.34 -17.30 14.33
CA PHE A 527 1.46 -16.61 13.71
C PHE A 527 1.02 -15.19 13.35
N LYS A 528 1.77 -14.17 13.78
CA LYS A 528 1.40 -12.76 13.54
C LYS A 528 2.51 -12.01 12.82
N ASN A 529 2.16 -11.40 11.70
CA ASN A 529 3.04 -10.55 10.93
C ASN A 529 2.42 -9.18 10.66
N ALA A 530 3.17 -8.13 10.98
CA ALA A 530 2.90 -6.76 10.54
C ALA A 530 4.08 -6.15 9.77
N GLY A 531 5.27 -6.77 9.82
CA GLY A 531 6.46 -6.33 9.10
C GLY A 531 6.71 -7.15 7.83
N THR A 532 7.99 -7.28 7.46
CA THR A 532 8.43 -8.06 6.30
C THR A 532 8.98 -9.42 6.72
N ILE A 533 8.48 -10.47 6.08
CA ILE A 533 9.00 -11.84 6.15
C ILE A 533 9.48 -12.24 4.76
N LEU A 534 10.75 -12.59 4.64
CA LEU A 534 11.43 -12.69 3.35
C LEU A 534 12.23 -13.99 3.23
N SER A 535 12.13 -14.67 2.09
CA SER A 535 12.96 -15.84 1.81
C SER A 535 13.50 -15.92 0.39
N ASN A 536 14.79 -16.26 0.25
CA ASN A 536 15.40 -16.60 -1.04
C ASN A 536 14.87 -17.92 -1.61
N GLY A 537 14.26 -18.75 -0.77
CA GLY A 537 13.68 -20.04 -1.12
C GLY A 537 12.24 -20.13 -0.62
N LYS A 538 11.85 -21.33 -0.19
CA LYS A 538 10.49 -21.60 0.25
C LYS A 538 10.17 -21.03 1.64
N ILE A 539 8.90 -20.69 1.84
CA ILE A 539 8.30 -20.38 3.14
C ILE A 539 7.19 -21.41 3.39
N ASN A 540 7.29 -22.14 4.50
CA ASN A 540 6.26 -23.04 4.99
C ASN A 540 5.84 -22.57 6.39
N LEU A 541 4.60 -22.10 6.53
CA LEU A 541 3.99 -21.69 7.79
C LEU A 541 2.86 -22.67 8.10
N ASN A 542 2.95 -23.34 9.25
CA ASN A 542 1.89 -24.16 9.82
C ASN A 542 1.56 -23.59 11.20
N ALA A 543 0.34 -23.09 11.39
CA ALA A 543 -0.04 -22.39 12.62
C ALA A 543 -1.49 -22.70 13.02
N HIS A 544 -1.90 -22.27 14.21
CA HIS A 544 -3.32 -22.28 14.54
C HIS A 544 -4.10 -21.30 13.66
N ASN A 545 -3.66 -20.03 13.68
CA ASN A 545 -4.10 -18.93 12.82
C ASN A 545 -2.88 -18.29 12.16
N ILE A 546 -3.03 -17.73 10.96
CA ILE A 546 -1.99 -16.94 10.30
C ILE A 546 -2.53 -15.54 10.03
N ASP A 547 -2.08 -14.57 10.81
CA ASP A 547 -2.51 -13.17 10.74
C ASP A 547 -1.41 -12.32 10.07
N ASN A 548 -1.66 -11.86 8.84
CA ASN A 548 -0.83 -10.89 8.13
C ASN A 548 -1.54 -9.54 8.04
N GLN A 549 -1.22 -8.60 8.93
CA GLN A 549 -1.87 -7.30 9.05
C GLN A 549 -0.92 -6.19 8.63
N ARG A 550 -1.13 -5.62 7.44
CA ARG A 550 -0.21 -4.63 6.82
C ARG A 550 1.23 -5.12 6.60
N GLY A 551 1.49 -6.40 6.82
CA GLY A 551 2.78 -7.04 6.61
C GLY A 551 2.95 -7.60 5.20
N ALA A 552 4.20 -7.90 4.86
CA ALA A 552 4.58 -8.58 3.62
C ALA A 552 5.17 -9.96 3.92
N ILE A 553 4.72 -10.99 3.21
CA ILE A 553 5.29 -12.34 3.21
C ILE A 553 5.75 -12.66 1.79
N VAL A 554 7.06 -12.76 1.60
CA VAL A 554 7.72 -12.77 0.29
C VAL A 554 8.63 -13.98 0.18
N SER A 555 8.28 -14.91 -0.71
CA SER A 555 9.12 -16.05 -1.08
C SER A 555 9.64 -15.90 -2.50
N LEU A 556 10.94 -16.09 -2.72
CA LEU A 556 11.52 -16.17 -4.05
C LEU A 556 11.47 -17.60 -4.63
N ASP A 557 10.66 -18.49 -4.04
CA ASP A 557 10.34 -19.83 -4.54
C ASP A 557 8.84 -20.12 -4.31
N THR A 558 8.49 -20.91 -3.29
CA THR A 558 7.09 -21.25 -2.95
C THR A 558 6.70 -20.76 -1.55
N LEU A 559 5.48 -20.25 -1.41
CA LEU A 559 4.84 -19.91 -0.13
C LEU A 559 3.70 -20.89 0.16
N SER A 560 3.79 -21.63 1.27
CA SER A 560 2.73 -22.48 1.81
C SER A 560 2.31 -21.97 3.17
N MET A 561 1.05 -21.56 3.31
CA MET A 561 0.40 -21.17 4.56
C MET A 561 -0.69 -22.18 4.88
N GLN A 562 -0.57 -22.87 6.01
CA GLN A 562 -1.52 -23.86 6.51
C GLN A 562 -1.96 -23.45 7.91
N ALA A 563 -3.21 -23.06 8.06
CA ALA A 563 -3.81 -22.76 9.35
C ALA A 563 -4.76 -23.90 9.74
N SER A 564 -4.72 -24.34 11.00
CA SER A 564 -5.75 -25.25 11.51
C SER A 564 -7.13 -24.60 11.60
N ASP A 565 -7.15 -23.27 11.61
CA ASP A 565 -8.33 -22.43 11.79
C ASP A 565 -8.35 -21.41 10.63
N ASP A 566 -7.93 -20.16 10.80
CA ASP A 566 -8.08 -19.10 9.80
C ASP A 566 -6.75 -18.60 9.20
N ILE A 567 -6.82 -18.13 7.94
CA ILE A 567 -5.79 -17.29 7.31
C ILE A 567 -6.37 -15.90 7.05
N ASP A 568 -5.83 -14.91 7.75
CA ASP A 568 -6.21 -13.50 7.64
C ASP A 568 -5.10 -12.67 7.00
N SER A 569 -5.32 -12.11 5.81
CA SER A 569 -4.45 -11.08 5.21
C SER A 569 -5.20 -9.77 5.03
N ARG A 570 -5.01 -8.84 5.97
CA ARG A 570 -5.68 -7.53 6.01
C ARG A 570 -4.72 -6.41 5.67
N ALA A 571 -4.97 -5.70 4.58
CA ALA A 571 -4.04 -4.76 3.96
C ALA A 571 -2.62 -5.36 3.76
N GLY A 572 -2.52 -6.69 3.66
CA GLY A 572 -1.26 -7.44 3.67
C GLY A 572 -0.85 -7.90 2.27
N GLN A 573 0.46 -8.11 2.08
CA GLN A 573 1.03 -8.55 0.80
C GLN A 573 1.54 -9.99 0.88
N LEU A 574 1.14 -10.83 -0.06
CA LEU A 574 1.60 -12.21 -0.23
C LEU A 574 2.25 -12.34 -1.60
N PHE A 575 3.53 -12.72 -1.64
CA PHE A 575 4.29 -12.88 -2.88
C PHE A 575 5.03 -14.21 -2.90
N ALA A 576 4.94 -14.94 -4.01
CA ALA A 576 5.85 -16.04 -4.34
C ALA A 576 6.35 -15.90 -5.78
N SER A 577 7.60 -16.24 -6.06
CA SER A 577 8.07 -16.25 -7.46
C SER A 577 7.43 -17.39 -8.27
N LYS A 578 7.09 -18.51 -7.62
CA LYS A 578 6.43 -19.67 -8.24
C LYS A 578 5.01 -19.84 -7.72
N LYS A 579 4.84 -20.52 -6.59
CA LYS A 579 3.52 -20.98 -6.13
C LYS A 579 3.17 -20.45 -4.75
N ILE A 580 1.95 -19.94 -4.60
CA ILE A 580 1.29 -19.70 -3.31
C ILE A 580 0.28 -20.82 -3.06
N THR A 581 0.29 -21.38 -1.85
CA THR A 581 -0.71 -22.32 -1.35
C THR A 581 -1.26 -21.82 -0.03
N LEU A 582 -2.56 -21.55 0.05
CA LEU A 582 -3.28 -21.18 1.26
C LEU A 582 -4.23 -22.31 1.62
N LYS A 583 -4.16 -22.82 2.85
CA LYS A 583 -5.08 -23.84 3.37
C LYS A 583 -5.54 -23.46 4.77
N ALA A 584 -6.84 -23.22 4.94
CA ALA A 584 -7.45 -22.90 6.23
C ALA A 584 -8.41 -24.02 6.64
N GLY A 585 -8.36 -24.41 7.92
CA GLY A 585 -9.30 -25.37 8.50
C GLY A 585 -10.69 -24.77 8.75
N GLN A 586 -10.82 -23.45 8.71
CA GLN A 586 -12.08 -22.72 8.63
C GLN A 586 -12.02 -21.73 7.45
N ASP A 587 -11.65 -20.47 7.68
CA ASP A 587 -11.89 -19.39 6.73
C ASP A 587 -10.59 -18.78 6.14
N ILE A 588 -10.69 -18.23 4.92
CA ILE A 588 -9.64 -17.38 4.31
C ILE A 588 -10.19 -15.98 4.07
N HIS A 589 -9.59 -14.98 4.72
CA HIS A 589 -9.96 -13.57 4.57
C HIS A 589 -8.83 -12.78 3.90
N LEU A 590 -9.09 -12.25 2.72
CA LEU A 590 -8.20 -11.31 2.02
C LEU A 590 -8.94 -9.97 1.90
N GLN A 591 -8.53 -8.97 2.69
CA GLN A 591 -9.34 -7.74 2.80
C GLN A 591 -8.48 -6.48 2.87
N SER A 592 -8.67 -5.57 1.93
CA SER A 592 -8.14 -4.21 2.06
C SER A 592 -8.86 -3.47 3.19
N GLN A 593 -8.18 -2.49 3.78
CA GLN A 593 -8.74 -1.71 4.90
C GLN A 593 -9.18 -0.32 4.43
N THR A 594 -10.10 0.28 5.17
CA THR A 594 -10.56 1.66 4.96
C THR A 594 -10.41 2.45 6.25
N GLN A 595 -10.08 3.73 6.13
CA GLN A 595 -9.98 4.65 7.26
C GLN A 595 -10.92 5.84 7.04
N THR A 596 -11.70 6.17 8.07
CA THR A 596 -12.57 7.36 8.08
C THR A 596 -11.96 8.46 8.96
N THR A 597 -11.96 9.68 8.45
CA THR A 597 -11.55 10.91 9.15
C THR A 597 -12.70 11.93 9.14
N HIS A 598 -12.67 12.86 10.08
CA HIS A 598 -13.68 13.90 10.25
C HIS A 598 -13.01 15.26 10.44
N ALA A 599 -13.67 16.31 9.94
CA ALA A 599 -13.31 17.71 10.21
C ALA A 599 -14.57 18.59 10.15
N ILE A 600 -14.38 19.91 10.31
CA ILE A 600 -15.50 20.87 10.35
C ILE A 600 -16.29 20.85 9.04
N SER A 601 -15.60 20.74 7.90
CA SER A 601 -16.24 20.76 6.59
C SER A 601 -16.57 19.35 6.06
N GLY A 602 -16.64 18.32 6.91
CA GLY A 602 -17.20 17.01 6.56
C GLY A 602 -16.39 15.79 7.00
N SER A 603 -16.47 14.69 6.23
CA SER A 603 -15.81 13.41 6.52
C SER A 603 -15.18 12.80 5.27
N GLN A 604 -14.20 11.92 5.44
CA GLN A 604 -13.57 11.23 4.32
C GLN A 604 -13.26 9.79 4.71
N THR A 605 -13.67 8.84 3.88
CA THR A 605 -13.34 7.42 3.98
C THR A 605 -12.50 7.02 2.77
N ALA A 606 -11.25 6.66 2.98
CA ALA A 606 -10.33 6.23 1.92
C ALA A 606 -9.89 4.79 2.15
N LEU A 607 -9.40 4.13 1.08
CA LEU A 607 -8.65 2.89 1.25
C LEU A 607 -7.34 3.21 1.98
N ASP A 608 -7.04 2.43 2.99
CA ASP A 608 -5.87 2.56 3.84
C ASP A 608 -5.19 1.20 3.95
N GLY A 609 -4.39 0.88 2.92
CA GLY A 609 -3.71 -0.40 2.78
C GLY A 609 -4.50 -1.39 1.92
N ILE A 610 -3.82 -1.96 0.92
CA ILE A 610 -4.40 -2.85 -0.08
C ILE A 610 -3.87 -4.27 0.12
N THR A 611 -4.76 -5.26 0.18
CA THR A 611 -4.35 -6.67 0.19
C THR A 611 -3.96 -7.11 -1.23
N GLN A 612 -2.76 -7.67 -1.37
CA GLN A 612 -2.19 -8.10 -2.65
C GLN A 612 -1.70 -9.54 -2.58
N VAL A 613 -1.99 -10.32 -3.63
CA VAL A 613 -1.49 -11.70 -3.83
C VAL A 613 -0.86 -11.81 -5.21
N GLN A 614 0.41 -12.19 -5.27
CA GLN A 614 1.14 -12.33 -6.54
C GLN A 614 1.97 -13.61 -6.62
N ALA A 615 1.79 -14.38 -7.71
CA ALA A 615 2.50 -15.64 -7.95
C ALA A 615 2.54 -16.05 -9.43
N GLU A 616 3.30 -17.09 -9.80
CA GLU A 616 3.04 -17.83 -11.05
C GLU A 616 1.80 -18.71 -10.92
N GLN A 617 1.62 -19.39 -9.78
CA GLN A 617 0.48 -20.26 -9.49
C GLN A 617 -0.12 -19.94 -8.12
N LEU A 618 -1.45 -19.98 -8.02
CA LEU A 618 -2.18 -19.78 -6.76
C LEU A 618 -3.15 -20.93 -6.50
N GLU A 619 -3.09 -21.50 -5.31
CA GLU A 619 -4.07 -22.45 -4.80
C GLU A 619 -4.54 -22.00 -3.41
N ALA A 620 -5.82 -21.70 -3.25
CA ALA A 620 -6.40 -21.34 -1.96
C ALA A 620 -7.59 -22.24 -1.65
N TYR A 621 -7.56 -22.86 -0.47
CA TYR A 621 -8.57 -23.82 0.00
C TYR A 621 -9.04 -23.45 1.41
N ALA A 622 -10.33 -23.18 1.56
CA ALA A 622 -11.00 -22.98 2.84
C ALA A 622 -11.98 -24.13 3.10
N GLU A 623 -11.89 -24.76 4.28
CA GLU A 623 -12.84 -25.81 4.70
C GLU A 623 -14.21 -25.23 5.14
N SER A 624 -14.30 -23.92 5.33
CA SER A 624 -15.54 -23.16 5.50
C SER A 624 -15.63 -22.12 4.37
N ASP A 625 -15.50 -20.82 4.66
CA ASP A 625 -15.80 -19.74 3.72
C ASP A 625 -14.52 -19.01 3.26
N MET A 626 -14.57 -18.37 2.10
CA MET A 626 -13.50 -17.51 1.60
C MET A 626 -14.06 -16.13 1.26
N HIS A 627 -13.46 -15.08 1.82
CA HIS A 627 -13.92 -13.70 1.66
C HIS A 627 -12.81 -12.78 1.13
N LEU A 628 -13.02 -12.23 -0.07
CA LEU A 628 -12.17 -11.23 -0.69
C LEU A 628 -12.87 -9.87 -0.66
N ALA A 629 -12.25 -8.81 -0.15
CA ALA A 629 -12.79 -7.44 -0.17
C ALA A 629 -11.77 -6.47 -0.75
N ALA A 630 -12.08 -5.83 -1.87
CA ALA A 630 -11.19 -4.89 -2.55
C ALA A 630 -9.74 -5.43 -2.69
N THR A 631 -9.59 -6.73 -2.95
CA THR A 631 -8.30 -7.43 -3.00
C THR A 631 -7.75 -7.45 -4.41
N GLN A 632 -6.43 -7.36 -4.56
CA GLN A 632 -5.75 -7.50 -5.84
C GLN A 632 -5.02 -8.85 -5.92
N ILE A 633 -5.40 -9.69 -6.89
CA ILE A 633 -4.76 -10.97 -7.16
C ILE A 633 -4.18 -10.93 -8.58
N LYS A 634 -2.89 -11.20 -8.71
CA LYS A 634 -2.19 -11.29 -10.00
C LYS A 634 -1.40 -12.59 -10.11
N VAL A 635 -1.81 -13.46 -11.02
CA VAL A 635 -1.22 -14.79 -11.23
C VAL A 635 -0.77 -14.94 -12.68
N ASN A 636 0.46 -15.40 -12.93
CA ASN A 636 0.96 -15.51 -14.31
C ASN A 636 0.43 -16.76 -15.04
N GLU A 637 0.22 -17.86 -14.33
CA GLU A 637 -0.32 -19.12 -14.84
C GLU A 637 -1.72 -19.37 -14.26
N ASN A 638 -1.95 -20.54 -13.65
CA ASN A 638 -3.26 -20.97 -13.18
C ASN A 638 -3.52 -20.57 -11.74
N ALA A 639 -4.79 -20.31 -11.42
CA ALA A 639 -5.26 -20.06 -10.06
C ALA A 639 -6.51 -20.89 -9.74
N THR A 640 -6.59 -21.38 -8.50
CA THR A 640 -7.77 -22.04 -7.93
C THR A 640 -8.12 -21.39 -6.60
N LEU A 641 -9.36 -20.92 -6.46
CA LEU A 641 -9.95 -20.47 -5.20
C LEU A 641 -11.15 -21.38 -4.88
N GLU A 642 -11.03 -22.17 -3.82
CA GLU A 642 -12.03 -23.16 -3.43
C GLU A 642 -12.44 -23.00 -1.96
N ALA A 643 -13.73 -22.83 -1.72
CA ALA A 643 -14.36 -22.89 -0.40
C ALA A 643 -15.31 -24.09 -0.33
N ARG A 644 -15.35 -24.81 0.79
CA ARG A 644 -16.39 -25.85 1.02
C ARG A 644 -17.73 -25.22 1.39
N GLY A 645 -17.73 -24.03 1.97
CA GLY A 645 -18.88 -23.16 2.17
C GLY A 645 -19.03 -22.17 1.01
N ASP A 646 -19.07 -20.88 1.34
CA ASP A 646 -19.28 -19.78 0.40
C ASP A 646 -17.96 -19.14 -0.06
N LEU A 647 -17.94 -18.66 -1.30
CA LEU A 647 -16.89 -17.80 -1.84
C LEU A 647 -17.47 -16.41 -2.14
N THR A 648 -17.04 -15.41 -1.38
CA THR A 648 -17.48 -14.01 -1.53
C THR A 648 -16.38 -13.14 -2.14
N LEU A 649 -16.67 -12.53 -3.28
CA LEU A 649 -15.87 -11.49 -3.94
C LEU A 649 -16.56 -10.14 -3.72
N GLY A 650 -16.33 -9.55 -2.55
CA GLY A 650 -17.00 -8.35 -2.07
C GLY A 650 -16.22 -7.06 -2.32
N THR A 651 -16.77 -5.99 -1.72
CA THR A 651 -16.32 -4.61 -1.90
C THR A 651 -15.83 -3.98 -0.60
N ALA A 652 -15.02 -2.93 -0.71
CA ALA A 652 -14.77 -1.97 0.36
C ALA A 652 -15.42 -0.63 -0.01
N THR A 653 -16.12 -0.01 0.93
CA THR A 653 -16.76 1.29 0.70
C THR A 653 -15.79 2.43 0.97
N VAL A 654 -15.62 3.32 0.00
CA VAL A 654 -14.94 4.62 0.16
C VAL A 654 -15.92 5.75 -0.05
N GLY A 655 -15.57 6.96 0.39
CA GLY A 655 -16.46 8.10 0.20
C GLY A 655 -15.92 9.40 0.79
N ALA A 656 -16.60 10.48 0.51
CA ALA A 656 -16.32 11.78 1.11
C ALA A 656 -17.63 12.55 1.31
N GLN A 657 -17.70 13.30 2.38
CA GLN A 657 -18.74 14.27 2.65
C GLN A 657 -18.08 15.62 2.82
N HIS A 658 -18.65 16.63 2.18
CA HIS A 658 -18.26 18.01 2.26
C HIS A 658 -19.45 18.88 2.64
N GLN A 659 -19.28 19.81 3.56
CA GLN A 659 -20.33 20.75 3.96
C GLN A 659 -19.76 22.14 4.23
N LEU A 660 -20.46 23.15 3.72
CA LEU A 660 -20.25 24.57 3.99
C LEU A 660 -21.57 25.20 4.42
N THR A 661 -21.52 26.07 5.41
CA THR A 661 -22.68 26.84 5.88
C THR A 661 -22.23 28.28 6.11
N TRP A 662 -22.66 29.18 5.23
CA TRP A 662 -22.39 30.61 5.36
C TRP A 662 -23.38 31.27 6.32
N ASP A 663 -24.65 30.87 6.25
CA ASP A 663 -25.69 31.22 7.23
C ASP A 663 -26.88 30.25 7.11
N ALA A 664 -27.99 30.53 7.81
CA ALA A 664 -29.18 29.67 7.82
C ALA A 664 -29.86 29.47 6.46
N ARG A 665 -29.60 30.36 5.48
CA ARG A 665 -30.19 30.32 4.12
C ARG A 665 -29.15 30.04 3.03
N ASN A 666 -27.86 30.06 3.37
CA ASN A 666 -26.73 29.84 2.46
C ASN A 666 -25.91 28.61 2.89
N ARG A 667 -26.05 27.49 2.18
CA ARG A 667 -25.40 26.20 2.51
C ARG A 667 -25.05 25.40 1.26
N LEU A 668 -23.98 24.62 1.33
CA LEU A 668 -23.56 23.65 0.33
C LEU A 668 -23.24 22.33 1.04
N SER A 669 -23.77 21.22 0.57
CA SER A 669 -23.42 19.88 1.02
C SER A 669 -23.25 18.96 -0.17
N VAL A 670 -22.21 18.14 -0.12
CA VAL A 670 -21.89 17.14 -1.14
C VAL A 670 -21.49 15.87 -0.42
N SER A 671 -22.04 14.72 -0.81
CA SER A 671 -21.61 13.41 -0.35
C SER A 671 -21.42 12.49 -1.54
N ARG A 672 -20.35 11.68 -1.52
CA ARG A 672 -20.10 10.62 -2.48
C ARG A 672 -19.74 9.34 -1.72
N LYS A 673 -20.29 8.21 -2.16
CA LYS A 673 -19.97 6.87 -1.68
C LYS A 673 -19.72 5.97 -2.89
N THR A 674 -18.64 5.21 -2.87
CA THR A 674 -18.28 4.29 -3.96
C THR A 674 -17.89 2.95 -3.36
N GLU A 675 -18.43 1.87 -3.92
CA GLU A 675 -18.05 0.49 -3.57
C GLU A 675 -16.91 0.01 -4.49
N VAL A 676 -15.75 -0.27 -3.91
CA VAL A 676 -14.55 -0.74 -4.62
C VAL A 676 -14.47 -2.25 -4.51
N GLY A 677 -14.62 -2.98 -5.62
CA GLY A 677 -14.55 -4.45 -5.65
C GLY A 677 -13.14 -5.00 -5.82
N SER A 678 -13.03 -6.33 -5.81
CA SER A 678 -11.77 -7.05 -5.99
C SER A 678 -11.33 -7.09 -7.46
N LEU A 679 -10.02 -7.16 -7.70
CA LEU A 679 -9.41 -7.31 -9.02
C LEU A 679 -8.62 -8.61 -9.07
N ILE A 680 -8.98 -9.52 -9.97
CA ILE A 680 -8.30 -10.81 -10.17
C ILE A 680 -7.82 -10.87 -11.63
N GLN A 681 -6.52 -11.06 -11.82
CA GLN A 681 -5.88 -11.17 -13.12
C GLN A 681 -5.07 -12.46 -13.20
N THR A 682 -5.37 -13.32 -14.17
CA THR A 682 -4.63 -14.57 -14.39
C THR A 682 -4.17 -14.69 -15.85
N GLY A 683 -2.91 -15.08 -16.09
CA GLY A 683 -2.44 -15.36 -17.45
C GLY A 683 -2.89 -16.74 -17.96
N GLY A 684 -3.04 -17.72 -17.07
CA GLY A 684 -3.60 -19.04 -17.33
C GLY A 684 -5.09 -19.14 -16.95
N ALA A 685 -5.52 -20.35 -16.58
CA ALA A 685 -6.90 -20.65 -16.20
C ALA A 685 -7.21 -20.22 -14.76
N LEU A 686 -8.45 -19.86 -14.48
CA LEU A 686 -8.95 -19.56 -13.15
C LEU A 686 -10.15 -20.47 -12.82
N GLU A 687 -10.09 -21.16 -11.69
CA GLU A 687 -11.20 -21.91 -11.12
C GLU A 687 -11.68 -21.24 -9.82
N LEU A 688 -12.96 -20.89 -9.78
CA LEU A 688 -13.67 -20.41 -8.60
C LEU A 688 -14.68 -21.48 -8.20
N LYS A 689 -14.59 -21.99 -6.98
CA LYS A 689 -15.45 -23.09 -6.52
C LYS A 689 -15.98 -22.87 -5.11
N ALA A 690 -17.28 -23.09 -4.93
CA ALA A 690 -17.95 -23.08 -3.64
C ALA A 690 -18.78 -24.35 -3.45
N GLY A 691 -18.74 -24.95 -2.25
CA GLY A 691 -19.62 -26.05 -1.88
C GLY A 691 -21.03 -25.58 -1.48
N ARG A 692 -21.26 -24.27 -1.38
CA ARG A 692 -22.58 -23.66 -1.26
C ARG A 692 -22.77 -22.55 -2.29
N ASP A 693 -22.42 -21.30 -2.00
CA ASP A 693 -22.69 -20.18 -2.90
C ASP A 693 -21.45 -19.42 -3.36
N ILE A 694 -21.50 -18.84 -4.57
CA ILE A 694 -20.57 -17.81 -5.01
C ILE A 694 -21.32 -16.48 -5.08
N HIS A 695 -20.81 -15.44 -4.41
CA HIS A 695 -21.36 -14.09 -4.46
C HIS A 695 -20.29 -13.07 -4.87
N ALA A 696 -20.55 -12.29 -5.92
CA ALA A 696 -19.59 -11.31 -6.44
C ALA A 696 -20.23 -9.95 -6.69
N VAL A 697 -19.61 -8.89 -6.15
CA VAL A 697 -20.07 -7.50 -6.25
C VAL A 697 -18.92 -6.58 -6.64
N GLY A 698 -19.13 -5.71 -7.63
CA GLY A 698 -18.15 -4.74 -8.15
C GLY A 698 -16.81 -5.35 -8.62
N THR A 699 -16.75 -6.66 -8.81
CA THR A 699 -15.49 -7.39 -8.97
C THR A 699 -15.06 -7.43 -10.44
N HIS A 700 -13.76 -7.37 -10.68
CA HIS A 700 -13.18 -7.42 -12.02
C HIS A 700 -12.25 -8.64 -12.13
N VAL A 701 -12.63 -9.63 -12.93
CA VAL A 701 -11.87 -10.85 -13.18
C VAL A 701 -11.47 -10.88 -14.65
N ASN A 702 -10.17 -10.95 -14.93
CA ASN A 702 -9.61 -11.03 -16.27
C ASN A 702 -8.65 -12.22 -16.37
N VAL A 703 -9.05 -13.19 -17.20
CA VAL A 703 -8.37 -14.48 -17.37
C VAL A 703 -7.86 -14.59 -18.81
N GLY A 704 -6.60 -15.03 -18.96
CA GLY A 704 -5.96 -15.26 -20.25
C GLY A 704 -6.40 -16.57 -20.94
N ALA A 705 -6.83 -17.57 -20.14
CA ALA A 705 -7.36 -18.85 -20.63
C ALA A 705 -8.80 -19.09 -20.14
N ALA A 706 -9.14 -20.31 -19.72
CA ALA A 706 -10.49 -20.68 -19.28
C ALA A 706 -10.80 -20.16 -17.87
N LEU A 707 -11.97 -19.53 -17.71
CA LEU A 707 -12.58 -19.17 -16.44
C LEU A 707 -13.71 -20.15 -16.12
N SER A 708 -13.55 -20.94 -15.06
CA SER A 708 -14.56 -21.88 -14.56
C SER A 708 -15.08 -21.41 -13.20
N ILE A 709 -16.38 -21.23 -13.08
CA ILE A 709 -17.06 -20.76 -11.87
C ILE A 709 -18.13 -21.79 -11.51
N LYS A 710 -17.99 -22.42 -10.35
CA LYS A 710 -18.88 -23.50 -9.93
C LYS A 710 -19.34 -23.32 -8.48
N ALA A 711 -20.66 -23.36 -8.27
CA ALA A 711 -21.25 -23.43 -6.95
C ALA A 711 -22.15 -24.67 -6.88
N ASP A 712 -22.08 -25.43 -5.79
CA ASP A 712 -22.98 -26.58 -5.60
C ASP A 712 -24.42 -26.13 -5.28
N ARG A 713 -24.65 -24.84 -4.97
CA ARG A 713 -25.98 -24.22 -4.85
C ARG A 713 -26.14 -23.00 -5.77
N ASP A 714 -25.90 -21.77 -5.30
CA ASP A 714 -26.24 -20.56 -6.06
C ASP A 714 -25.00 -19.76 -6.53
N ILE A 715 -25.08 -19.13 -7.70
CA ILE A 715 -24.11 -18.14 -8.17
C ILE A 715 -24.83 -16.80 -8.34
N ASN A 716 -24.38 -15.77 -7.61
CA ASN A 716 -24.94 -14.42 -7.65
C ASN A 716 -23.86 -13.40 -8.05
N VAL A 717 -24.09 -12.69 -9.16
CA VAL A 717 -23.17 -11.67 -9.70
C VAL A 717 -23.91 -10.35 -9.83
N GLU A 718 -23.49 -9.35 -9.08
CA GLU A 718 -24.20 -8.07 -8.97
C GLU A 718 -23.28 -6.87 -9.24
N ALA A 719 -23.87 -5.78 -9.73
CA ALA A 719 -23.17 -4.51 -9.83
C ALA A 719 -22.97 -3.90 -8.43
N ALA A 720 -21.82 -3.29 -8.22
CA ALA A 720 -21.58 -2.35 -7.12
C ALA A 720 -22.28 -1.01 -7.41
N TYR A 721 -22.25 -0.07 -6.47
CA TYR A 721 -22.83 1.26 -6.66
C TYR A 721 -21.89 2.41 -6.29
N GLU A 722 -22.07 3.50 -7.04
CA GLU A 722 -21.65 4.84 -6.68
C GLU A 722 -22.89 5.71 -6.41
N GLU A 723 -22.93 6.31 -5.23
CA GLU A 723 -23.99 7.23 -4.82
C GLU A 723 -23.42 8.63 -4.62
N THR A 724 -24.12 9.65 -5.14
CA THR A 724 -23.81 11.06 -4.96
C THR A 724 -25.04 11.80 -4.48
N ASP A 725 -24.90 12.57 -3.41
CA ASP A 725 -25.91 13.49 -2.89
C ASP A 725 -25.32 14.91 -2.90
N PHE A 726 -26.04 15.86 -3.46
CA PHE A 726 -25.66 17.26 -3.55
C PHE A 726 -26.86 18.12 -3.16
N GLU A 727 -26.63 19.07 -2.26
CA GLU A 727 -27.61 20.07 -1.86
C GLU A 727 -26.93 21.44 -1.78
N GLU A 728 -27.44 22.43 -2.50
CA GLU A 728 -26.91 23.80 -2.47
C GLU A 728 -28.07 24.78 -2.31
N SER A 729 -27.96 25.74 -1.39
CA SER A 729 -28.95 26.81 -1.19
C SER A 729 -28.24 28.14 -1.07
N HIS A 730 -28.73 29.18 -1.74
CA HIS A 730 -28.22 30.55 -1.57
C HIS A 730 -29.36 31.58 -1.51
N TYR A 731 -29.27 32.52 -0.59
CA TYR A 731 -30.15 33.68 -0.48
C TYR A 731 -29.35 34.97 -0.61
N THR A 732 -29.75 35.82 -1.55
CA THR A 732 -29.16 37.13 -1.78
C THR A 732 -30.22 38.22 -1.66
N GLU A 733 -29.85 39.38 -1.12
CA GLU A 733 -30.76 40.51 -0.97
C GLU A 733 -29.99 41.83 -1.15
N SER A 734 -30.56 42.75 -1.92
CA SER A 734 -29.98 44.06 -2.19
C SER A 734 -31.05 45.16 -2.19
N SER A 735 -30.66 46.36 -1.75
CA SER A 735 -31.56 47.51 -1.70
C SER A 735 -30.82 48.81 -2.01
N ASN A 736 -31.44 49.68 -2.79
CA ASN A 736 -31.02 51.07 -3.03
C ASN A 736 -32.21 52.02 -2.77
N PHE A 737 -32.00 53.35 -2.90
CA PHE A 737 -33.01 54.38 -2.61
C PHE A 737 -34.34 54.22 -3.38
N PHE A 738 -34.35 53.53 -4.54
CA PHE A 738 -35.54 53.40 -5.40
C PHE A 738 -35.99 51.95 -5.68
N SER A 739 -35.25 50.92 -5.24
CA SER A 739 -35.62 49.52 -5.49
C SER A 739 -34.95 48.53 -4.53
N SER A 740 -35.60 47.39 -4.29
CA SER A 740 -35.04 46.21 -3.60
C SER A 740 -35.21 44.94 -4.43
N SER A 741 -34.30 43.98 -4.26
CA SER A 741 -34.33 42.66 -4.88
C SER A 741 -33.89 41.59 -3.87
N SER A 742 -34.60 40.48 -3.76
CA SER A 742 -34.16 39.28 -3.06
C SER A 742 -34.27 38.06 -3.97
N GLU A 743 -33.42 37.05 -3.77
CA GLU A 743 -33.40 35.81 -4.54
C GLU A 743 -33.00 34.64 -3.64
N LEU A 744 -33.81 33.59 -3.57
CA LEU A 744 -33.49 32.31 -2.93
C LEU A 744 -33.37 31.24 -4.01
N THR A 745 -32.21 30.58 -4.12
CA THR A 745 -32.03 29.38 -4.93
C THR A 745 -31.82 28.16 -4.03
N HIS A 746 -32.37 27.02 -4.42
CA HIS A 746 -32.23 25.75 -3.73
C HIS A 746 -32.15 24.62 -4.76
N ASN A 747 -31.05 23.88 -4.76
CA ASN A 747 -30.73 22.83 -5.70
C ASN A 747 -30.49 21.52 -4.96
N LYS A 748 -31.01 20.41 -5.48
CA LYS A 748 -30.69 19.05 -5.02
C LYS A 748 -30.39 18.16 -6.20
N LEU A 749 -29.41 17.28 -6.05
CA LEU A 749 -29.11 16.18 -6.97
C LEU A 749 -28.80 14.92 -6.16
N TYR A 750 -29.56 13.86 -6.38
CA TYR A 750 -29.25 12.51 -5.91
C TYR A 750 -29.04 11.60 -7.10
N ARG A 751 -27.93 10.88 -7.12
CA ARG A 751 -27.57 9.97 -8.19
C ARG A 751 -27.06 8.66 -7.60
N LYS A 752 -27.61 7.54 -8.06
CA LYS A 752 -27.15 6.18 -7.78
C LYS A 752 -26.82 5.49 -9.09
N GLN A 753 -25.53 5.24 -9.34
CA GLN A 753 -25.02 4.63 -10.55
C GLN A 753 -24.44 3.25 -10.26
N ALA A 754 -24.75 2.27 -11.10
CA ALA A 754 -24.23 0.93 -10.98
C ALA A 754 -22.83 0.83 -11.62
N LEU A 755 -21.93 0.11 -10.95
CA LEU A 755 -20.58 -0.23 -11.36
C LEU A 755 -20.53 -1.74 -11.59
N SER A 756 -20.51 -2.16 -12.86
CA SER A 756 -20.65 -3.57 -13.23
C SER A 756 -19.57 -4.47 -12.64
N THR A 757 -19.97 -5.66 -12.19
CA THR A 757 -19.03 -6.79 -12.05
C THR A 757 -18.70 -7.31 -13.44
N THR A 758 -17.43 -7.60 -13.71
CA THR A 758 -16.96 -8.08 -15.01
C THR A 758 -16.15 -9.36 -14.85
N PHE A 759 -16.58 -10.44 -15.49
CA PHE A 759 -15.83 -11.68 -15.61
C PHE A 759 -15.49 -11.93 -17.07
N SER A 760 -14.19 -11.97 -17.38
CA SER A 760 -13.71 -12.15 -18.74
C SER A 760 -12.65 -13.24 -18.85
N GLY A 761 -12.73 -14.03 -19.91
CA GLY A 761 -11.85 -15.17 -20.19
C GLY A 761 -11.74 -15.49 -21.67
N ASP A 762 -10.89 -16.44 -22.03
CA ASP A 762 -10.93 -17.04 -23.37
C ASP A 762 -12.20 -17.89 -23.54
N THR A 763 -12.53 -18.68 -22.51
CA THR A 763 -13.86 -19.27 -22.32
C THR A 763 -14.34 -18.96 -20.92
N VAL A 764 -15.65 -18.76 -20.74
CA VAL A 764 -16.26 -18.56 -19.41
C VAL A 764 -17.35 -19.60 -19.21
N LYS A 765 -17.26 -20.37 -18.12
CA LYS A 765 -18.26 -21.38 -17.75
C LYS A 765 -18.75 -21.12 -16.34
N MET A 766 -20.07 -20.99 -16.16
CA MET A 766 -20.74 -20.83 -14.88
C MET A 766 -21.69 -22.00 -14.63
N GLU A 767 -21.51 -22.72 -13.52
CA GLU A 767 -22.31 -23.89 -13.16
C GLU A 767 -22.85 -23.75 -11.74
N ALA A 768 -24.17 -23.49 -11.62
CA ALA A 768 -24.88 -23.47 -10.34
C ALA A 768 -25.68 -24.76 -10.15
N GLY A 769 -25.55 -25.41 -9.00
CA GLY A 769 -26.36 -26.58 -8.63
C GLY A 769 -27.83 -26.24 -8.33
N HIS A 770 -28.18 -24.96 -8.25
CA HIS A 770 -29.55 -24.48 -8.10
C HIS A 770 -29.83 -23.26 -8.99
N ASP A 771 -29.53 -22.03 -8.56
CA ASP A 771 -29.82 -20.82 -9.34
C ASP A 771 -28.55 -20.03 -9.75
N LEU A 772 -28.58 -19.45 -10.95
CA LEU A 772 -27.59 -18.49 -11.43
C LEU A 772 -28.26 -17.13 -11.69
N SER A 773 -27.83 -16.08 -10.97
CA SER A 773 -28.33 -14.72 -11.11
C SER A 773 -27.22 -13.75 -11.50
N VAL A 774 -27.44 -12.95 -12.55
CA VAL A 774 -26.51 -11.93 -13.03
C VAL A 774 -27.24 -10.60 -13.24
N THR A 775 -26.87 -9.58 -12.47
CA THR A 775 -27.55 -8.28 -12.45
C THR A 775 -26.57 -7.13 -12.73
N GLY A 776 -26.85 -6.35 -13.78
CA GLY A 776 -26.03 -5.19 -14.19
C GLY A 776 -24.56 -5.48 -14.47
N SER A 777 -24.24 -6.70 -14.90
CA SER A 777 -22.88 -7.24 -14.94
C SER A 777 -22.48 -7.78 -16.31
N ASN A 778 -21.17 -7.97 -16.53
CA ASN A 778 -20.59 -8.36 -17.83
C ASN A 778 -19.92 -9.73 -17.73
N ILE A 779 -20.38 -10.71 -18.51
CA ILE A 779 -19.77 -12.04 -18.63
C ILE A 779 -19.27 -12.24 -20.07
N ILE A 780 -17.96 -12.26 -20.27
CA ILE A 780 -17.35 -12.11 -21.61
C ILE A 780 -16.34 -13.23 -21.91
N GLY A 781 -16.61 -14.01 -22.95
CA GLY A 781 -15.68 -15.00 -23.51
C GLY A 781 -15.09 -14.54 -24.83
N MET A 782 -13.87 -14.99 -25.17
CA MET A 782 -13.34 -14.82 -26.53
C MET A 782 -13.96 -15.86 -27.48
N ARG A 783 -13.99 -17.13 -27.05
CA ARG A 783 -14.43 -18.28 -27.87
C ARG A 783 -15.75 -18.89 -27.43
N ALA A 784 -16.10 -18.81 -26.14
CA ALA A 784 -17.37 -19.36 -25.65
C ALA A 784 -17.78 -18.77 -24.30
N VAL A 785 -19.10 -18.67 -24.08
CA VAL A 785 -19.70 -18.47 -22.75
C VAL A 785 -20.77 -19.53 -22.51
N GLY A 786 -20.69 -20.23 -21.39
CA GLY A 786 -21.66 -21.26 -20.99
C GLY A 786 -22.24 -21.01 -19.61
N LEU A 787 -23.57 -20.91 -19.53
CA LEU A 787 -24.32 -20.68 -18.30
C LEU A 787 -25.19 -21.92 -18.01
N TYR A 788 -25.03 -22.52 -16.83
CA TYR A 788 -25.71 -23.75 -16.45
C TYR A 788 -26.31 -23.62 -15.05
N ALA A 789 -27.59 -23.98 -14.91
CA ALA A 789 -28.27 -24.05 -13.62
C ALA A 789 -29.31 -25.18 -13.57
N ASP A 790 -29.39 -25.92 -12.47
CA ASP A 790 -30.37 -27.01 -12.35
C ASP A 790 -31.80 -26.48 -12.14
N HIS A 791 -31.95 -25.31 -11.52
CA HIS A 791 -33.25 -24.66 -11.30
C HIS A 791 -33.47 -23.47 -12.25
N GLY A 792 -32.74 -22.38 -12.07
CA GLY A 792 -33.07 -21.10 -12.69
C GLY A 792 -31.86 -20.31 -13.18
N ILE A 793 -32.01 -19.61 -14.32
CA ILE A 793 -31.07 -18.58 -14.78
C ILE A 793 -31.80 -17.25 -14.85
N GLN A 794 -31.28 -16.22 -14.20
CA GLN A 794 -31.83 -14.86 -14.18
C GLN A 794 -30.79 -13.85 -14.67
N LEU A 795 -31.10 -13.12 -15.74
CA LEU A 795 -30.24 -12.07 -16.31
C LEU A 795 -30.98 -10.73 -16.26
N ASN A 796 -30.68 -9.90 -15.27
CA ASN A 796 -31.44 -8.68 -14.97
C ASN A 796 -30.61 -7.42 -15.20
N ALA A 797 -31.27 -6.30 -15.53
CA ALA A 797 -30.64 -4.99 -15.50
C ALA A 797 -30.54 -4.47 -14.06
N ALA A 798 -29.45 -3.78 -13.72
CA ALA A 798 -29.35 -3.07 -12.45
C ALA A 798 -30.00 -1.69 -12.56
N GLN A 799 -30.93 -1.40 -11.67
CA GLN A 799 -31.61 -0.11 -11.61
C GLN A 799 -30.67 0.98 -11.09
N GLN A 800 -30.72 2.14 -11.74
CA GLN A 800 -30.08 3.39 -11.33
C GLN A 800 -31.14 4.41 -10.96
N ILE A 801 -30.73 5.46 -10.26
CA ILE A 801 -31.63 6.54 -9.83
C ILE A 801 -30.97 7.87 -10.11
N GLU A 802 -31.69 8.78 -10.74
CA GLU A 802 -31.32 10.19 -10.84
C GLU A 802 -32.51 11.05 -10.39
N LYS A 803 -32.29 11.89 -9.39
CA LYS A 803 -33.27 12.86 -8.90
C LYS A 803 -32.64 14.23 -8.88
N GLU A 804 -33.28 15.20 -9.50
CA GLU A 804 -32.86 16.59 -9.53
C GLU A 804 -34.01 17.48 -9.07
N SER A 805 -33.70 18.51 -8.29
CA SER A 805 -34.66 19.53 -7.90
C SER A 805 -33.99 20.89 -7.98
N HIS A 806 -34.68 21.84 -8.59
CA HIS A 806 -34.28 23.23 -8.65
C HIS A 806 -35.46 24.09 -8.22
N TYR A 807 -35.23 24.97 -7.26
CA TYR A 807 -36.20 25.91 -6.76
C TYR A 807 -35.56 27.29 -6.71
N SER A 808 -36.21 28.29 -7.30
CA SER A 808 -35.76 29.68 -7.29
C SER A 808 -36.94 30.61 -7.03
N VAL A 809 -36.80 31.55 -6.09
CA VAL A 809 -37.77 32.64 -5.89
C VAL A 809 -37.05 33.97 -5.86
N LYS A 810 -37.44 34.86 -6.77
CA LYS A 810 -36.91 36.21 -6.91
C LYS A 810 -38.01 37.25 -6.69
N GLU A 811 -37.84 38.11 -5.69
CA GLU A 811 -38.75 39.23 -5.42
C GLU A 811 -38.06 40.56 -5.73
N ARG A 812 -38.79 41.48 -6.38
CA ARG A 812 -38.34 42.85 -6.65
C ARG A 812 -39.42 43.84 -6.30
N SER A 813 -39.03 44.96 -5.70
CA SER A 813 -39.95 46.05 -5.34
C SER A 813 -39.36 47.40 -5.74
N GLY A 814 -40.21 48.37 -6.10
CA GLY A 814 -39.80 49.75 -6.44
C GLY A 814 -39.77 50.01 -7.95
N LEU A 815 -38.79 50.78 -8.43
CA LEU A 815 -38.61 51.08 -9.86
C LEU A 815 -37.95 49.88 -10.59
N LEU A 816 -38.75 49.16 -11.38
CA LEU A 816 -38.41 47.99 -12.17
C LEU A 816 -37.98 48.38 -13.61
N ASP A 817 -36.87 47.80 -14.08
CA ASP A 817 -36.38 47.94 -15.47
C ASP A 817 -37.15 46.96 -16.38
N SER A 818 -37.88 47.47 -17.38
CA SER A 818 -38.75 46.67 -18.26
C SER A 818 -38.12 46.33 -19.62
N GLY A 819 -36.80 46.49 -19.77
CA GLY A 819 -36.15 46.37 -21.07
C GLY A 819 -36.42 47.59 -21.97
N SER A 820 -35.95 47.54 -23.23
CA SER A 820 -35.78 48.72 -24.09
C SER A 820 -37.02 49.63 -24.14
N LEU A 821 -36.89 50.77 -23.45
CA LEU A 821 -37.77 51.95 -23.43
C LEU A 821 -39.01 51.92 -22.49
N GLY A 822 -38.98 51.25 -21.34
CA GLY A 822 -40.02 51.40 -20.30
C GLY A 822 -39.52 51.39 -18.84
N PHE A 823 -40.30 51.98 -17.93
CA PHE A 823 -40.12 51.90 -16.48
C PHE A 823 -41.42 51.43 -15.83
N ALA A 824 -41.34 50.44 -14.92
CA ALA A 824 -42.49 49.98 -14.14
C ALA A 824 -42.25 50.28 -12.65
N ILE A 825 -43.27 50.68 -11.89
CA ILE A 825 -43.16 50.87 -10.43
C ILE A 825 -44.11 49.88 -9.76
N GLY A 826 -43.59 48.99 -8.92
CA GLY A 826 -44.42 47.98 -8.27
C GLY A 826 -43.63 46.84 -7.63
N LYS A 827 -44.34 45.75 -7.31
CA LYS A 827 -43.77 44.49 -6.84
C LYS A 827 -43.78 43.47 -7.98
N ARG A 828 -42.73 42.65 -8.05
CA ARG A 828 -42.60 41.53 -8.98
C ARG A 828 -42.03 40.32 -8.26
N GLN A 829 -42.75 39.21 -8.25
CA GLN A 829 -42.26 37.92 -7.78
C GLN A 829 -42.18 36.97 -8.97
N GLN A 830 -41.05 36.28 -9.10
CA GLN A 830 -40.85 35.21 -10.06
C GLN A 830 -40.39 33.98 -9.29
N LYS A 831 -41.13 32.88 -9.44
CA LYS A 831 -40.86 31.60 -8.82
C LYS A 831 -40.69 30.57 -9.92
N ASP A 832 -39.56 29.90 -9.93
CA ASP A 832 -39.22 28.86 -10.89
C ASP A 832 -38.93 27.57 -10.10
N GLU A 833 -39.72 26.53 -10.32
CA GLU A 833 -39.56 25.21 -9.71
C GLU A 833 -39.42 24.15 -10.79
N PHE A 834 -38.52 23.20 -10.55
CA PHE A 834 -38.30 22.07 -11.40
C PHE A 834 -37.96 20.85 -10.55
N GLU A 835 -38.60 19.73 -10.85
CA GLU A 835 -38.31 18.42 -10.28
C GLU A 835 -38.15 17.40 -11.41
N GLY A 836 -37.01 16.73 -11.46
CA GLY A 836 -36.72 15.64 -12.36
C GLY A 836 -36.46 14.36 -11.60
N GLU A 837 -37.05 13.26 -12.04
CA GLU A 837 -36.77 11.92 -11.53
C GLU A 837 -36.66 10.96 -12.72
N SER A 838 -35.58 10.20 -12.77
CA SER A 838 -35.36 9.16 -13.77
C SER A 838 -34.83 7.89 -13.12
N THR A 839 -35.21 6.74 -13.67
CA THR A 839 -34.74 5.41 -13.25
C THR A 839 -34.10 4.69 -14.44
N PRO A 840 -32.91 5.12 -14.88
CA PRO A 840 -32.19 4.42 -15.95
C PRO A 840 -31.75 3.03 -15.46
N HIS A 841 -31.39 2.16 -16.40
CA HIS A 841 -30.91 0.83 -16.07
C HIS A 841 -29.61 0.51 -16.81
N ILE A 842 -28.66 -0.14 -16.12
CA ILE A 842 -27.52 -0.76 -16.78
C ILE A 842 -27.82 -2.24 -17.00
N GLY A 843 -27.83 -2.65 -18.27
CA GLY A 843 -28.15 -4.03 -18.63
C GLY A 843 -27.02 -5.01 -18.31
N THR A 844 -27.37 -6.25 -17.97
CA THR A 844 -26.40 -7.36 -17.98
C THR A 844 -25.99 -7.67 -19.42
N VAL A 845 -24.70 -7.87 -19.67
CA VAL A 845 -24.16 -8.27 -20.98
C VAL A 845 -23.50 -9.63 -20.88
N ILE A 846 -24.01 -10.60 -21.64
CA ILE A 846 -23.37 -11.90 -21.84
C ILE A 846 -22.83 -11.92 -23.27
N GLY A 847 -21.51 -12.04 -23.44
CA GLY A 847 -20.86 -11.84 -24.73
C GLY A 847 -19.83 -12.89 -25.10
N SER A 848 -19.83 -13.35 -26.36
CA SER A 848 -18.72 -14.11 -26.94
C SER A 848 -18.23 -13.40 -28.19
N VAL A 849 -16.92 -13.14 -28.30
CA VAL A 849 -16.37 -12.35 -29.41
C VAL A 849 -16.39 -13.13 -30.73
N SER A 850 -15.93 -14.39 -30.70
CA SER A 850 -15.68 -15.22 -31.90
C SER A 850 -16.34 -16.61 -31.86
N GLY A 851 -17.20 -16.88 -30.88
CA GLY A 851 -17.88 -18.17 -30.80
C GLY A 851 -19.19 -18.11 -30.03
N ASP A 852 -19.61 -19.24 -29.47
CA ASP A 852 -21.02 -19.44 -29.07
C ASP A 852 -21.32 -18.98 -27.64
N ILE A 853 -22.60 -18.66 -27.38
CA ILE A 853 -23.18 -18.50 -26.05
C ILE A 853 -24.18 -19.65 -25.84
N GLN A 854 -24.08 -20.36 -24.72
CA GLN A 854 -25.04 -21.41 -24.35
C GLN A 854 -25.61 -21.16 -22.95
N ALA A 855 -26.93 -21.23 -22.80
CA ALA A 855 -27.63 -21.20 -21.53
C ALA A 855 -28.50 -22.47 -21.38
N ILE A 856 -28.13 -23.36 -20.46
CA ILE A 856 -28.88 -24.60 -20.19
C ILE A 856 -29.44 -24.53 -18.77
N VAL A 857 -30.76 -24.64 -18.64
CA VAL A 857 -31.44 -24.59 -17.36
C VAL A 857 -32.48 -25.70 -17.21
N GLY A 858 -32.55 -26.29 -16.01
CA GLY A 858 -33.46 -27.39 -15.74
C GLY A 858 -34.94 -26.96 -15.61
N ARG A 859 -35.23 -25.71 -15.20
CA ARG A 859 -36.61 -25.20 -15.09
C ARG A 859 -36.84 -23.88 -15.81
N GLU A 860 -36.35 -22.76 -15.28
CA GLU A 860 -36.77 -21.42 -15.72
C GLU A 860 -35.61 -20.53 -16.18
N TYR A 861 -35.71 -20.00 -17.39
CA TYR A 861 -34.85 -18.94 -17.89
C TYR A 861 -35.62 -17.61 -17.83
N HIS A 862 -35.06 -16.60 -17.17
CA HIS A 862 -35.60 -15.25 -17.09
C HIS A 862 -34.56 -14.22 -17.53
N GLN A 863 -34.95 -13.36 -18.47
CA GLN A 863 -34.13 -12.28 -18.98
C GLN A 863 -34.92 -10.97 -18.96
N SER A 864 -34.36 -9.95 -18.30
CA SER A 864 -34.96 -8.64 -18.11
C SER A 864 -33.93 -7.54 -18.31
N GLY A 865 -34.05 -6.75 -19.38
CA GLY A 865 -33.14 -5.62 -19.65
C GLY A 865 -31.67 -6.02 -19.84
N SER A 866 -31.41 -7.24 -20.32
CA SER A 866 -30.07 -7.76 -20.57
C SER A 866 -29.87 -8.15 -22.04
N GLN A 867 -28.61 -8.23 -22.46
CA GLN A 867 -28.21 -8.49 -23.84
C GLN A 867 -27.30 -9.71 -23.95
N LEU A 868 -27.55 -10.56 -24.93
CA LEU A 868 -26.67 -11.66 -25.33
C LEU A 868 -26.09 -11.32 -26.70
N VAL A 869 -24.76 -11.31 -26.84
CA VAL A 869 -24.06 -10.84 -28.05
C VAL A 869 -23.00 -11.85 -28.50
N ALA A 870 -23.21 -12.49 -29.64
CA ALA A 870 -22.25 -13.38 -30.30
C ALA A 870 -22.13 -13.01 -31.80
N PRO A 871 -21.25 -12.06 -32.19
CA PRO A 871 -21.20 -11.55 -33.56
C PRO A 871 -20.83 -12.60 -34.62
N GLU A 872 -19.96 -13.55 -34.26
CA GLU A 872 -19.45 -14.60 -35.14
C GLU A 872 -19.91 -16.02 -34.73
N GLY A 873 -20.75 -16.14 -33.70
CA GLY A 873 -21.22 -17.42 -33.16
C GLY A 873 -22.73 -17.49 -32.96
N ASN A 874 -23.21 -18.61 -32.43
CA ASN A 874 -24.62 -18.86 -32.14
C ASN A 874 -24.96 -18.58 -30.69
N ILE A 875 -26.23 -18.27 -30.43
CA ILE A 875 -26.80 -18.17 -29.08
C ILE A 875 -27.81 -19.30 -28.94
N GLU A 876 -27.58 -20.25 -28.01
CA GLU A 876 -28.45 -21.39 -27.74
C GLU A 876 -29.00 -21.33 -26.30
N GLY A 877 -30.33 -21.47 -26.16
CA GLY A 877 -31.00 -21.56 -24.85
C GLY A 877 -31.84 -22.83 -24.73
N LYS A 878 -31.74 -23.54 -23.59
CA LYS A 878 -32.54 -24.73 -23.26
C LYS A 878 -33.17 -24.56 -21.87
N ALA A 879 -34.49 -24.54 -21.80
CA ALA A 879 -35.25 -24.39 -20.55
C ALA A 879 -36.61 -25.11 -20.64
N LEU A 880 -37.22 -25.49 -19.51
CA LEU A 880 -38.64 -25.90 -19.51
C LEU A 880 -39.57 -24.70 -19.74
N LYS A 881 -39.20 -23.54 -19.22
CA LYS A 881 -39.91 -22.26 -19.38
C LYS A 881 -38.91 -21.14 -19.59
N GLY A 882 -39.12 -20.31 -20.62
CA GLY A 882 -38.29 -19.13 -20.90
C GLY A 882 -39.13 -17.86 -20.94
N THR A 883 -38.68 -16.82 -20.25
CA THR A 883 -39.33 -15.51 -20.23
C THR A 883 -38.30 -14.43 -20.57
N VAL A 884 -38.63 -13.60 -21.56
CA VAL A 884 -37.84 -12.41 -21.94
C VAL A 884 -38.75 -11.21 -21.81
N VAL A 885 -38.43 -10.30 -20.90
CA VAL A 885 -39.21 -9.09 -20.63
C VAL A 885 -38.37 -7.83 -20.88
N PRO A 886 -38.93 -6.79 -21.51
CA PRO A 886 -38.27 -5.49 -21.57
C PRO A 886 -38.24 -4.85 -20.17
N VAL A 887 -37.24 -4.01 -19.92
CA VAL A 887 -37.17 -3.15 -18.73
C VAL A 887 -37.39 -1.73 -19.20
N TYR A 888 -38.37 -1.05 -18.62
CA TYR A 888 -38.69 0.32 -19.00
C TYR A 888 -38.00 1.31 -18.07
N GLU A 889 -37.21 2.21 -18.65
CA GLU A 889 -36.73 3.39 -17.96
C GLU A 889 -37.89 4.38 -17.79
N GLN A 890 -38.16 4.78 -16.54
CA GLN A 890 -39.22 5.74 -16.23
C GLN A 890 -38.61 7.09 -15.92
N GLY A 891 -39.16 8.14 -16.53
CA GLY A 891 -38.79 9.53 -16.27
C GLY A 891 -40.02 10.38 -15.98
N ARG A 892 -39.91 11.27 -15.01
CA ARG A 892 -40.88 12.32 -14.70
C ARG A 892 -40.15 13.65 -14.59
N ARG A 893 -40.63 14.65 -15.30
CA ARG A 893 -40.20 16.04 -15.16
C ARG A 893 -41.41 16.89 -14.85
N TRP A 894 -41.36 17.62 -13.75
CA TRP A 894 -42.35 18.61 -13.37
C TRP A 894 -41.68 19.97 -13.37
N GLN A 895 -42.32 20.95 -14.00
CA GLN A 895 -41.86 22.32 -14.03
C GLN A 895 -43.03 23.23 -13.69
N HIS A 896 -42.81 24.16 -12.79
CA HIS A 896 -43.78 25.17 -12.39
C HIS A 896 -43.10 26.53 -12.37
N ASN A 897 -43.59 27.44 -13.20
CA ASN A 897 -43.16 28.83 -13.20
C ASN A 897 -44.35 29.70 -12.81
N GLU A 898 -44.19 30.50 -11.77
CA GLU A 898 -45.19 31.44 -11.30
C GLU A 898 -44.62 32.86 -11.35
N PHE A 899 -45.35 33.75 -12.02
CA PHE A 899 -44.99 35.14 -12.20
C PHE A 899 -46.12 36.02 -11.71
N HIS A 900 -45.85 36.81 -10.67
CA HIS A 900 -46.75 37.83 -10.16
C HIS A 900 -46.13 39.20 -10.38
N GLN A 901 -46.84 40.08 -11.07
CA GLN A 901 -46.42 41.47 -11.22
C GLN A 901 -47.61 42.42 -11.09
N SER A 902 -47.46 43.43 -10.24
CA SER A 902 -48.43 44.52 -10.08
C SER A 902 -47.79 45.83 -10.58
N GLY A 903 -48.27 46.40 -11.70
CA GLY A 903 -47.78 47.70 -12.23
C GLY A 903 -47.87 47.86 -13.76
N LEU A 904 -47.63 49.07 -14.28
CA LEU A 904 -47.70 49.41 -15.72
C LEU A 904 -46.46 48.91 -16.49
N THR A 905 -46.63 48.03 -17.49
CA THR A 905 -45.51 47.41 -18.26
C THR A 905 -45.82 47.34 -19.77
N VAL A 906 -44.81 47.53 -20.64
CA VAL A 906 -44.87 47.31 -22.10
C VAL A 906 -43.63 46.52 -22.55
N SER A 907 -43.79 45.35 -23.17
CA SER A 907 -42.66 44.52 -23.63
C SER A 907 -43.00 43.62 -24.84
N VAL A 908 -41.95 43.11 -25.50
CA VAL A 908 -41.97 42.15 -26.63
C VAL A 908 -41.06 40.99 -26.24
N SER A 909 -41.54 39.73 -26.26
CA SER A 909 -40.76 38.54 -25.88
C SER A 909 -40.68 37.51 -27.02
N ALA A 910 -39.58 36.76 -27.05
CA ALA A 910 -39.37 35.62 -27.95
C ALA A 910 -38.63 34.51 -27.17
N PRO A 911 -39.12 33.27 -27.14
CA PRO A 911 -38.37 32.15 -26.57
C PRO A 911 -37.36 31.57 -27.56
N VAL A 912 -36.16 31.25 -27.07
CA VAL A 912 -35.14 30.45 -27.77
C VAL A 912 -35.19 29.04 -27.18
N ILE A 913 -35.44 28.04 -28.01
CA ILE A 913 -35.33 26.62 -27.65
C ILE A 913 -33.92 26.16 -28.06
N ALA A 914 -33.13 25.69 -27.10
CA ALA A 914 -31.87 24.98 -27.37
C ALA A 914 -32.18 23.49 -27.61
N ALA A 915 -31.77 22.97 -28.76
CA ALA A 915 -31.79 21.54 -29.07
C ALA A 915 -30.44 21.14 -29.64
N ALA A 916 -29.70 20.29 -28.92
CA ALA A 916 -28.69 19.37 -29.45
C ALA A 916 -27.99 18.61 -28.29
N GLN A 917 -28.43 17.39 -27.96
CA GLN A 917 -27.65 16.49 -27.09
C GLN A 917 -28.16 15.04 -27.19
N THR A 918 -27.86 14.37 -28.29
CA THR A 918 -28.15 12.92 -28.42
C THR A 918 -27.06 12.17 -29.21
N GLY A 919 -26.33 12.85 -30.10
CA GLY A 919 -25.22 12.24 -30.86
C GLY A 919 -23.87 12.11 -30.14
N GLN A 920 -23.63 12.88 -29.06
CA GLN A 920 -22.35 12.85 -28.33
C GLN A 920 -22.32 11.80 -27.19
N GLN A 921 -23.47 11.48 -26.59
CA GLN A 921 -23.56 10.57 -25.43
C GLN A 921 -23.25 9.12 -25.79
N MET A 922 -23.62 8.67 -27.00
CA MET A 922 -23.28 7.32 -27.49
C MET A 922 -21.79 7.14 -27.80
N LEU A 923 -21.06 8.20 -28.15
CA LEU A 923 -19.62 8.12 -28.46
C LEU A 923 -18.75 8.08 -27.18
N GLN A 924 -19.22 8.71 -26.09
CA GLN A 924 -18.50 8.76 -24.80
C GLN A 924 -18.66 7.46 -23.98
N ALA A 925 -19.77 6.73 -24.12
CA ALA A 925 -19.98 5.43 -23.48
C ALA A 925 -18.99 4.34 -23.97
N SER A 926 -18.45 4.47 -25.19
CA SER A 926 -17.43 3.57 -25.75
C SER A 926 -16.03 3.76 -25.12
N THR A 927 -15.76 4.95 -24.55
CA THR A 927 -14.44 5.31 -24.00
C THR A 927 -14.24 4.97 -22.53
N GLN A 928 -15.27 4.48 -21.82
CA GLN A 928 -15.21 4.17 -20.38
C GLN A 928 -14.94 2.68 -20.05
N VAL A 929 -14.73 1.85 -21.06
CA VAL A 929 -14.47 0.42 -20.89
C VAL A 929 -12.95 0.19 -20.88
N SER A 930 -12.44 -0.69 -20.02
CA SER A 930 -10.99 -0.95 -19.91
C SER A 930 -10.54 -2.30 -20.49
N ASP A 931 -11.46 -3.24 -20.75
CA ASP A 931 -11.16 -4.58 -21.32
C ASP A 931 -11.20 -4.56 -22.87
N ALA A 932 -10.12 -5.05 -23.49
CA ALA A 932 -9.97 -5.07 -24.94
C ALA A 932 -11.01 -5.96 -25.66
N ARG A 933 -11.51 -7.02 -25.03
CA ARG A 933 -12.57 -7.89 -25.59
C ARG A 933 -13.91 -7.18 -25.60
N MET A 934 -14.22 -6.40 -24.56
CA MET A 934 -15.45 -5.61 -24.52
C MET A 934 -15.40 -4.46 -25.55
N HIS A 935 -14.24 -3.84 -25.76
CA HIS A 935 -14.05 -2.92 -26.88
C HIS A 935 -14.25 -3.60 -28.24
N ALA A 936 -13.71 -4.81 -28.43
CA ALA A 936 -13.89 -5.57 -29.67
C ALA A 936 -15.38 -5.94 -29.90
N LEU A 937 -16.07 -6.37 -28.84
CA LEU A 937 -17.52 -6.66 -28.85
C LEU A 937 -18.34 -5.41 -29.20
N ALA A 938 -18.02 -4.27 -28.56
CA ALA A 938 -18.68 -2.99 -28.81
C ALA A 938 -18.43 -2.47 -30.24
N ALA A 939 -17.22 -2.63 -30.78
CA ALA A 939 -16.90 -2.27 -32.16
C ALA A 939 -17.72 -3.10 -33.17
N GLY A 940 -17.88 -4.41 -32.92
CA GLY A 940 -18.74 -5.29 -33.71
C GLY A 940 -20.22 -4.90 -33.66
N ALA A 941 -20.74 -4.62 -32.47
CA ALA A 941 -22.14 -4.19 -32.29
C ALA A 941 -22.43 -2.79 -32.88
N SER A 942 -21.47 -1.85 -32.75
CA SER A 942 -21.61 -0.48 -33.25
C SER A 942 -21.66 -0.42 -34.79
N ALA A 943 -20.96 -1.31 -35.49
CA ALA A 943 -21.05 -1.45 -36.94
C ALA A 943 -22.47 -1.85 -37.40
N LEU A 944 -23.19 -2.63 -36.59
CA LEU A 944 -24.57 -3.03 -36.85
C LEU A 944 -25.57 -1.89 -36.54
N ALA A 945 -25.34 -1.12 -35.47
CA ALA A 945 -26.16 0.02 -35.08
C ALA A 945 -26.04 1.22 -36.06
N ALA A 946 -24.83 1.48 -36.58
CA ALA A 946 -24.59 2.53 -37.58
C ALA A 946 -25.36 2.30 -38.90
N LYS A 947 -25.57 1.03 -39.27
CA LYS A 947 -26.41 0.65 -40.43
C LYS A 947 -27.89 0.97 -40.18
N ASN A 948 -28.40 0.69 -38.98
CA ASN A 948 -29.82 0.93 -38.64
C ASN A 948 -30.13 2.41 -38.41
N ALA A 949 -29.18 3.20 -37.90
CA ALA A 949 -29.31 4.65 -37.74
C ALA A 949 -29.30 5.40 -39.09
N TYR A 950 -28.57 4.88 -40.09
CA TYR A 950 -28.59 5.40 -41.46
C TYR A 950 -29.97 5.28 -42.12
N ASP A 951 -30.69 4.19 -41.85
CA ASP A 951 -32.04 3.94 -42.41
C ASP A 951 -33.13 4.78 -41.71
N ALA A 952 -32.97 5.12 -40.43
CA ALA A 952 -33.94 5.92 -39.67
C ALA A 952 -33.89 7.43 -39.98
N ILE A 953 -32.73 7.97 -40.38
CA ILE A 953 -32.53 9.39 -40.71
C ILE A 953 -33.13 9.77 -42.08
N GLN A 954 -33.38 8.79 -42.96
CA GLN A 954 -34.08 9.00 -44.23
C GLN A 954 -35.59 9.30 -44.06
N ALA A 955 -36.16 9.17 -42.84
CA ALA A 955 -37.60 9.07 -42.64
C ALA A 955 -38.37 10.37 -42.34
N ASP A 956 -37.82 11.44 -41.74
CA ASP A 956 -38.58 12.71 -41.57
C ASP A 956 -37.73 13.98 -41.24
N PRO A 957 -37.61 14.96 -42.17
CA PRO A 957 -36.72 16.12 -41.99
C PRO A 957 -37.34 17.48 -41.58
N LYS A 958 -38.62 17.65 -41.18
CA LYS A 958 -39.19 19.04 -41.05
C LYS A 958 -40.24 19.28 -39.94
N ALA A 959 -39.92 20.07 -38.91
CA ALA A 959 -40.90 20.96 -38.22
C ALA A 959 -40.26 21.98 -37.23
N ALA A 960 -40.32 23.29 -37.51
CA ALA A 960 -40.08 24.35 -36.50
C ALA A 960 -40.65 25.74 -36.91
N GLY A 961 -41.31 26.46 -35.97
CA GLY A 961 -41.28 27.94 -35.88
C GLY A 961 -42.58 28.75 -35.68
N GLY A 962 -42.59 29.68 -34.69
CA GLY A 962 -43.50 30.84 -34.59
C GLY A 962 -43.40 31.64 -33.25
N VAL A 963 -43.41 32.99 -33.28
CA VAL A 963 -43.37 33.93 -32.12
C VAL A 963 -44.48 35.00 -32.24
N THR A 964 -45.06 35.46 -31.11
CA THR A 964 -46.12 36.50 -31.01
C THR A 964 -45.85 37.57 -29.94
N VAL A 965 -46.44 38.77 -30.08
CA VAL A 965 -46.25 39.97 -29.24
C VAL A 965 -47.56 40.40 -28.56
N SER A 966 -47.54 40.82 -27.29
CA SER A 966 -48.72 41.34 -26.57
C SER A 966 -48.37 42.39 -25.50
N ALA A 967 -49.28 43.35 -25.24
CA ALA A 967 -49.16 44.39 -24.21
C ALA A 967 -50.30 44.29 -23.18
N MET A 968 -50.05 44.54 -21.88
CA MET A 968 -51.05 44.46 -20.80
C MET A 968 -50.87 45.55 -19.72
N ILE A 969 -52.00 46.00 -19.14
CA ILE A 969 -52.10 46.82 -17.93
C ILE A 969 -52.96 46.04 -16.94
N GLY A 970 -52.42 45.67 -15.78
CA GLY A 970 -53.16 44.95 -14.73
C GLY A 970 -52.24 44.28 -13.71
N GLU A 971 -52.84 43.76 -12.65
CA GLU A 971 -52.22 42.71 -11.81
C GLU A 971 -52.10 41.47 -12.71
N SER A 972 -50.89 41.15 -13.14
CA SER A 972 -50.64 39.99 -13.99
C SER A 972 -50.13 38.86 -13.12
N HIS A 973 -50.97 37.85 -12.93
CA HIS A 973 -50.58 36.53 -12.48
C HIS A 973 -50.48 35.63 -13.71
N GLN A 974 -49.31 35.03 -13.92
CA GLN A 974 -49.09 34.00 -14.92
C GLN A 974 -48.52 32.80 -14.21
N GLU A 975 -49.24 31.68 -14.33
CA GLU A 975 -48.83 30.40 -13.78
C GLU A 975 -48.70 29.44 -14.95
N PHE A 976 -47.55 28.79 -15.06
CA PHE A 976 -47.27 27.77 -16.04
C PHE A 976 -46.84 26.51 -15.29
N GLU A 977 -47.61 25.44 -15.43
CA GLU A 977 -47.29 24.14 -14.87
C GLU A 977 -47.24 23.12 -16.01
N GLN A 978 -46.16 22.34 -16.06
CA GLN A 978 -45.96 21.29 -17.06
C GLN A 978 -45.45 20.03 -16.37
N THR A 979 -46.15 18.92 -16.59
CA THR A 979 -45.67 17.58 -16.23
C THR A 979 -45.38 16.80 -17.50
N GLN A 980 -44.17 16.28 -17.64
CA GLN A 980 -43.78 15.36 -18.69
C GLN A 980 -43.46 13.99 -18.09
N LEU A 981 -44.06 12.94 -18.64
CA LEU A 981 -43.76 11.55 -18.31
C LEU A 981 -43.12 10.90 -19.53
N SER A 982 -42.05 10.14 -19.32
CA SER A 982 -41.39 9.33 -20.35
C SER A 982 -41.26 7.90 -19.89
N SER A 983 -41.45 6.96 -20.82
CA SER A 983 -41.18 5.55 -20.63
C SER A 983 -40.46 5.05 -21.88
N THR A 984 -39.23 4.58 -21.72
CA THR A 984 -38.39 4.06 -22.81
C THR A 984 -38.07 2.60 -22.52
N ALA A 985 -38.22 1.72 -23.52
CA ALA A 985 -38.03 0.27 -23.39
C ALA A 985 -36.58 -0.17 -23.60
#